data_AF-A0A094I7H5-F1
#
_entry.id   AF-A0A094I7H5-F1
#
_cell.length_a   1.000
_cell.length_b   1.000
_cell.length_c   1.000
_cell.angle_alpha   90.00
_cell.angle_beta   90.00
_cell.angle_gamma   90.00
#
_symmetry.space_group_name_H-M   'P 1'
#
loop_
_entity.id
_entity.type
_entity.pdbx_description
1 polymer ?
#
loop_
_entity_poly.entity_id
_entity_poly.type
_entity_poly.pdbx_seq_one_letter_code
_entity_poly.pdbx_strand_id
1 'polypeptide(L)'
;MSTTGSGNRQLPTPKQNMISFVTKRTRQAQQPKKPKRTAEDYRAMGRELSTKSQKPKDAEATKENVRGIWRKWSKFCAFRGVDDVRGAIQQCDKATTMLFLCFICENYKVKAFNSVHQYLLQFKQLYNRVNGRHMDTNDAKEVFKYLDTTLADEFKLRRTMKAKPVLGADDILLLLTHLWARDTSVFPTEDQRLTTATIMLLSIYTGCRPAELVDALKHAGGKTTSRQRPHIEVWDSVNDLDEDECVDEGEGLDEPNYQGRAPWDNKNDSEYDDDYFDPETVERKYKCLCYEDIRLWIVRNPTQGERDLLGMEITFSHHKGADRKPKPTTFLFHEEALPILCPISHVLTHAIKDDAIEVEGYSHAEPLFTSHLQHPTKAVLIHWKPEMLKRPIFRQAVRSCDLFRTSEWKALRYSTYAYYLDRLGWATGFEQKLTSYCFRRGTGNAVDGAATTAVRDQILRHNPQTGVFCGSYNNEKVRFIVQDAVLDQPTDSGFLRAFTHMSLTCDPRAPQTVPDDVRNDLPPNPELVQLKLEQQELRLELKRLYGHAFVQGSNGTEAGEEYRQLNRQIATVTKTFERELKREYRRDYFYRIHNEELEKIIKKVKVVTPTYVEPVVKHQLPERAQLQEIMCDLSKDLNARDIVTRRIHAIDTMVALSRRQEVQCHKSRLSKSSSVSPPKGSPEVKEESPVPETFPVKCKETQCIFCIGDDRQSYDRRMRTFSKPDKMKDHVERHLEKRAPGKYECSHPVCKAEGLLLDNIILFKNHVEMLHGIRLRDEKNKPLEPKNGSGQSCQLHFFIVQPQTKERISNTQVMPDVNRIGFTLLSGSEGSGNGPYRVNILFVHGLRGHPRHTWEDGRASSSDQNTAALKKWKTFRPLFK
;
A
#
# COMPACT_ATOMS: atom_id res chain seq x y z
N MET A 1 -24.41 4.97 1.11
CA MET A 1 -23.62 6.10 1.67
C MET A 1 -24.46 6.69 2.78
N SER A 2 -24.04 6.56 4.04
CA SER A 2 -24.72 7.26 5.13
C SER A 2 -24.08 8.64 5.28
N THR A 3 -24.78 9.67 4.84
CA THR A 3 -24.56 11.05 5.26
C THR A 3 -24.93 11.18 6.73
N THR A 4 -24.02 10.78 7.62
CA THR A 4 -24.04 11.29 9.00
C THR A 4 -23.66 12.76 8.90
N GLY A 5 -24.63 13.64 9.15
CA GLY A 5 -24.40 15.09 9.15
C GLY A 5 -23.18 15.42 10.02
N SER A 6 -22.20 16.09 9.41
CA SER A 6 -21.13 16.73 10.16
C SER A 6 -21.79 17.78 11.03
N GLY A 7 -21.90 17.51 12.33
CA GLY A 7 -22.09 18.59 13.29
C GLY A 7 -20.86 19.49 13.15
N ASN A 8 -21.08 20.75 12.75
CA ASN A 8 -20.08 21.82 12.71
C ASN A 8 -19.13 21.69 13.92
N ARG A 9 -17.97 21.07 13.74
CA ARG A 9 -16.92 21.05 14.75
C ARG A 9 -16.24 22.41 14.70
N GLN A 10 -16.64 23.31 15.59
CA GLN A 10 -15.94 24.57 15.78
C GLN A 10 -14.48 24.30 16.16
N LEU A 11 -13.56 24.96 15.46
CA LEU A 11 -12.14 24.98 15.78
C LEU A 11 -11.91 25.24 17.29
N PRO A 12 -10.94 24.57 17.94
CA PRO A 12 -10.66 24.80 19.35
C PRO A 12 -10.38 26.28 19.61
N THR A 13 -11.09 26.85 20.57
CA THR A 13 -10.88 28.25 20.96
C THR A 13 -9.48 28.45 21.54
N PRO A 14 -8.88 29.66 21.43
CA PRO A 14 -7.59 29.97 22.06
C PRO A 14 -7.54 29.58 23.55
N LYS A 15 -8.66 29.74 24.25
CA LYS A 15 -8.83 29.36 25.66
C LYS A 15 -8.63 27.84 25.87
N GLN A 16 -9.21 26.99 25.03
CA GLN A 16 -9.04 25.53 25.12
C GLN A 16 -7.60 25.10 24.83
N ASN A 17 -6.95 25.72 23.84
CA ASN A 17 -5.53 25.47 23.55
C ASN A 17 -4.61 25.87 24.72
N MET A 18 -4.86 27.03 25.34
CA MET A 18 -4.11 27.47 26.51
C MET A 18 -4.30 26.57 27.72
N ILE A 19 -5.52 26.08 27.97
CA ILE A 19 -5.79 25.11 29.05
C ILE A 19 -4.98 23.82 28.81
N SER A 20 -5.02 23.25 27.60
CA SER A 20 -4.24 22.05 27.24
C SER A 20 -2.74 22.26 27.44
N PHE A 21 -2.20 23.42 27.04
CA PHE A 21 -0.81 23.77 27.24
C PHE A 21 -0.43 23.83 28.74
N VAL A 22 -1.22 24.54 29.55
CA VAL A 22 -0.99 24.65 30.99
C VAL A 22 -1.07 23.27 31.65
N THR A 23 -2.06 22.45 31.30
CA THR A 23 -2.17 21.08 31.82
C THR A 23 -0.96 20.21 31.46
N LYS A 24 -0.46 20.27 30.22
CA LYS A 24 0.76 19.55 29.80
C LYS A 24 2.00 20.04 30.55
N ARG A 25 2.13 21.35 30.75
CA ARG A 25 3.26 21.95 31.48
C ARG A 25 3.24 21.59 32.97
N THR A 26 2.08 21.64 33.61
CA THR A 26 1.92 21.23 35.01
C THR A 26 2.24 19.74 35.19
N ARG A 27 1.84 18.87 34.26
CA ARG A 27 2.22 17.44 34.25
C ARG A 27 3.73 17.23 34.09
N GLN A 28 4.41 18.01 33.24
CA GLN A 28 5.87 17.92 33.09
C GLN A 28 6.60 18.44 34.34
N ALA A 29 6.13 19.54 34.94
CA ALA A 29 6.72 20.10 36.15
C ALA A 29 6.55 19.18 37.38
N GLN A 30 5.52 18.33 37.38
CA GLN A 30 5.26 17.32 38.42
C GLN A 30 6.03 16.01 38.22
N GLN A 31 6.83 15.84 37.15
CA GLN A 31 7.67 14.65 37.03
C GLN A 31 8.74 14.67 38.14
N PRO A 32 8.77 13.70 39.06
CA PRO A 32 9.75 13.68 40.13
C PRO A 32 11.14 13.57 39.53
N LYS A 33 12.03 14.51 39.86
CA LYS A 33 13.46 14.40 39.54
C LYS A 33 13.96 13.09 40.16
N LYS A 34 14.56 12.22 39.34
CA LYS A 34 15.14 10.97 39.86
C LYS A 34 16.09 11.31 41.01
N PRO A 35 15.99 10.64 42.17
CA PRO A 35 16.91 10.89 43.28
C PRO A 35 18.35 10.67 42.80
N LYS A 36 19.27 11.52 43.26
CA LYS A 36 20.69 11.35 42.96
C LYS A 36 21.15 10.05 43.60
N ARG A 37 21.77 9.18 42.81
CA ARG A 37 22.36 7.92 43.29
C ARG A 37 23.46 8.22 44.31
N THR A 38 23.50 7.45 45.38
CA THR A 38 24.56 7.49 46.40
C THR A 38 25.82 6.79 45.90
N ALA A 39 26.95 6.98 46.60
CA ALA A 39 28.19 6.27 46.28
C ALA A 39 28.03 4.73 46.39
N GLU A 40 27.19 4.26 47.30
CA GLU A 40 26.89 2.83 47.47
C GLU A 40 26.07 2.27 46.31
N ASP A 41 25.13 3.05 45.76
CA ASP A 41 24.39 2.68 44.55
C ASP A 41 25.33 2.49 43.35
N TYR A 42 26.35 3.35 43.20
CA TYR A 42 27.37 3.18 42.15
C TYR A 42 28.24 1.95 42.36
N ARG A 43 28.60 1.61 43.61
CA ARG A 43 29.35 0.37 43.91
C ARG A 43 28.50 -0.88 43.63
N ALA A 44 27.22 -0.87 43.99
CA ALA A 44 26.29 -1.94 43.66
C ALA A 44 26.10 -2.08 42.15
N MET A 45 25.96 -0.96 41.43
CA MET A 45 25.86 -0.92 39.97
C MET A 45 27.14 -1.43 39.29
N GLY A 46 28.33 -1.14 39.81
CA GLY A 46 29.58 -1.67 39.30
C GLY A 46 29.64 -3.20 39.32
N ARG A 47 29.20 -3.82 40.42
CA ARG A 47 29.11 -5.29 40.54
C ARG A 47 28.04 -5.90 39.62
N GLU A 48 26.95 -5.18 39.38
CA GLU A 48 25.91 -5.59 38.45
C GLU A 48 26.36 -5.49 36.99
N LEU A 49 27.07 -4.41 36.63
CA LEU A 49 27.57 -4.19 35.27
C LEU A 49 28.75 -5.10 34.90
N SER A 50 29.52 -5.58 35.89
CA SER A 50 30.59 -6.56 35.64
C SER A 50 30.07 -7.96 35.31
N THR A 51 28.80 -8.26 35.67
CA THR A 51 28.17 -9.57 35.43
C THR A 51 27.13 -9.54 34.31
N LYS A 52 26.49 -8.38 34.07
CA LYS A 52 25.49 -8.22 32.99
C LYS A 52 26.14 -7.74 31.70
N SER A 53 26.16 -8.61 30.69
CA SER A 53 26.42 -8.18 29.30
C SER A 53 25.27 -7.30 28.79
N GLN A 54 25.61 -6.11 28.29
CA GLN A 54 24.61 -5.21 27.71
C GLN A 54 24.18 -5.75 26.33
N LYS A 55 22.90 -6.11 26.20
CA LYS A 55 22.34 -6.50 24.90
C LYS A 55 22.29 -5.26 23.98
N PRO A 56 22.81 -5.32 22.75
CA PRO A 56 22.74 -4.19 21.83
C PRO A 56 21.29 -3.87 21.45
N LYS A 57 20.94 -2.58 21.41
CA LYS A 57 19.65 -2.11 20.88
C LYS A 57 19.69 -2.14 19.35
N ASP A 58 19.43 -3.31 18.79
CA ASP A 58 19.46 -3.54 17.34
C ASP A 58 18.22 -2.99 16.64
N ALA A 59 18.43 -2.42 15.45
CA ALA A 59 17.35 -2.07 14.55
C ALA A 59 16.68 -3.34 14.01
N GLU A 60 15.39 -3.28 13.65
CA GLU A 60 14.65 -4.46 13.17
C GLU A 60 15.31 -5.12 11.95
N ALA A 61 15.82 -4.33 11.00
CA ALA A 61 16.57 -4.86 9.86
C ALA A 61 17.82 -5.66 10.28
N THR A 62 18.51 -5.23 11.34
CA THR A 62 19.66 -5.97 11.89
C THR A 62 19.21 -7.28 12.52
N LYS A 63 18.08 -7.29 13.26
CA LYS A 63 17.51 -8.52 13.82
C LYS A 63 17.09 -9.49 12.72
N GLU A 64 16.50 -9.00 11.63
CA GLU A 64 16.11 -9.81 10.47
C GLU A 64 17.34 -10.42 9.78
N ASN A 65 18.39 -9.65 9.53
CA ASN A 65 19.62 -10.17 8.92
C ASN A 65 20.23 -11.30 9.77
N VAL A 66 20.20 -11.13 11.10
CA VAL A 66 20.69 -12.14 12.06
C VAL A 66 19.82 -13.40 12.05
N ARG A 67 18.49 -13.25 11.98
CA ARG A 67 17.56 -14.37 11.79
C ARG A 67 17.80 -15.08 10.46
N GLY A 68 18.01 -14.32 9.38
CA GLY A 68 18.29 -14.85 8.04
C GLY A 68 19.57 -15.67 7.98
N ILE A 69 20.67 -15.18 8.54
CA ILE A 69 21.94 -15.92 8.56
C ILE A 69 21.88 -17.14 9.51
N TRP A 70 21.15 -17.05 10.62
CA TRP A 70 20.90 -18.20 11.50
C TRP A 70 20.13 -19.32 10.80
N ARG A 71 19.10 -18.99 10.01
CA ARG A 71 18.38 -19.98 9.20
C ARG A 71 19.29 -20.69 8.20
N LYS A 72 20.17 -19.94 7.52
CA LYS A 72 21.17 -20.52 6.60
C LYS A 72 22.16 -21.43 7.34
N TRP A 73 22.62 -20.99 8.51
CA TRP A 73 23.50 -21.78 9.38
C TRP A 73 22.84 -23.06 9.88
N SER A 74 21.56 -22.99 10.28
CA SER A 74 20.79 -24.17 10.72
C SER A 74 20.69 -25.20 9.61
N LYS A 75 20.47 -24.77 8.35
CA LYS A 75 20.49 -25.66 7.18
C LYS A 75 21.87 -26.27 6.94
N PHE A 76 22.94 -25.52 7.15
CA PHE A 76 24.31 -26.04 7.06
C PHE A 76 24.61 -27.07 8.16
N CYS A 77 24.17 -26.83 9.39
CA CYS A 77 24.27 -27.79 10.49
C CYS A 77 23.50 -29.08 10.18
N ALA A 78 22.26 -28.96 9.70
CA ALA A 78 21.45 -30.11 9.29
C ALA A 78 22.12 -30.91 8.16
N PHE A 79 22.69 -30.23 7.15
CA PHE A 79 23.47 -30.87 6.08
C PHE A 79 24.69 -31.64 6.62
N ARG A 80 25.32 -31.16 7.69
CA ARG A 80 26.46 -31.82 8.35
C ARG A 80 26.07 -32.85 9.41
N GLY A 81 24.78 -33.07 9.66
CA GLY A 81 24.30 -33.95 10.74
C GLY A 81 24.62 -33.42 12.14
N VAL A 82 24.66 -32.09 12.33
CA VAL A 82 24.91 -31.46 13.63
C VAL A 82 23.60 -30.95 14.22
N ASP A 83 23.14 -31.59 15.30
CA ASP A 83 21.88 -31.23 15.97
C ASP A 83 22.00 -29.98 16.85
N ASP A 84 23.15 -29.79 17.53
CA ASP A 84 23.41 -28.60 18.35
C ASP A 84 23.88 -27.41 17.49
N VAL A 85 22.93 -26.77 16.84
CA VAL A 85 23.15 -25.59 15.97
C VAL A 85 23.86 -24.45 16.72
N ARG A 86 23.54 -24.25 18.00
CA ARG A 86 24.11 -23.16 18.82
C ARG A 86 25.52 -23.49 19.27
N GLY A 87 25.76 -24.70 19.77
CA GLY A 87 27.08 -25.20 20.14
C GLY A 87 28.05 -25.20 18.96
N ALA A 88 27.55 -25.51 17.75
CA ALA A 88 28.33 -25.42 16.53
C ALA A 88 28.89 -24.00 16.26
N ILE A 89 28.14 -22.95 16.60
CA ILE A 89 28.63 -21.55 16.49
C ILE A 89 29.64 -21.24 17.60
N GLN A 90 29.42 -21.79 18.80
CA GLN A 90 30.32 -21.56 19.94
C GLN A 90 31.71 -22.13 19.72
N GLN A 91 31.76 -23.29 19.06
CA GLN A 91 32.98 -24.01 18.72
C GLN A 91 33.46 -23.69 17.29
N CYS A 92 32.81 -22.76 16.60
CA CYS A 92 33.11 -22.45 15.21
C CYS A 92 34.52 -21.86 15.07
N ASP A 93 35.33 -22.52 14.27
CA ASP A 93 36.67 -22.10 13.87
C ASP A 93 36.67 -21.50 12.45
N LYS A 94 37.86 -21.10 11.98
CA LYS A 94 38.02 -20.57 10.63
C LYS A 94 37.62 -21.58 9.55
N ALA A 95 37.95 -22.86 9.72
CA ALA A 95 37.66 -23.90 8.72
C ALA A 95 36.16 -24.11 8.57
N THR A 96 35.43 -24.18 9.68
CA THR A 96 33.97 -24.28 9.68
C THR A 96 33.32 -23.05 9.03
N THR A 97 33.87 -21.85 9.28
CA THR A 97 33.38 -20.63 8.63
C THR A 97 33.60 -20.65 7.11
N MET A 98 34.77 -21.13 6.65
CA MET A 98 35.06 -21.30 5.21
C MET A 98 34.10 -22.30 4.56
N LEU A 99 33.86 -23.46 5.19
CA LEU A 99 32.90 -24.46 4.71
C LEU A 99 31.48 -23.91 4.65
N PHE A 100 31.08 -23.09 5.62
CA PHE A 100 29.77 -22.44 5.60
C PHE A 100 29.61 -21.47 4.42
N LEU A 101 30.65 -20.70 4.09
CA LEU A 101 30.62 -19.83 2.90
C LEU A 101 30.60 -20.64 1.60
N CYS A 102 31.32 -21.77 1.54
CA CYS A 102 31.26 -22.69 0.41
C CYS A 102 29.84 -23.24 0.23
N PHE A 103 29.23 -23.76 1.31
CA PHE A 103 27.84 -24.22 1.32
C PHE A 103 26.86 -23.14 0.85
N ILE A 104 27.08 -21.87 1.22
CA ILE A 104 26.27 -20.76 0.71
C ILE A 104 26.39 -20.64 -0.81
N CYS A 105 27.61 -20.75 -1.37
CA CYS A 105 27.84 -20.64 -2.81
C CYS A 105 27.25 -21.84 -3.58
N GLU A 106 27.28 -23.04 -3.01
CA GLU A 106 26.71 -24.26 -3.62
C GLU A 106 25.18 -24.28 -3.58
N ASN A 107 24.57 -23.84 -2.48
CA ASN A 107 23.15 -24.09 -2.20
C ASN A 107 22.25 -22.86 -2.37
N TYR A 108 22.82 -21.67 -2.58
CA TYR A 108 22.07 -20.44 -2.78
C TYR A 108 22.50 -19.77 -4.09
N LYS A 109 21.54 -19.09 -4.75
CA LYS A 109 21.77 -18.38 -6.01
C LYS A 109 22.57 -17.10 -5.82
N VAL A 110 23.87 -17.23 -5.54
CA VAL A 110 24.78 -16.09 -5.34
C VAL A 110 25.76 -16.01 -6.51
N LYS A 111 25.81 -14.84 -7.16
CA LYS A 111 26.66 -14.60 -8.35
C LYS A 111 27.68 -13.48 -8.15
N ALA A 112 27.69 -12.83 -6.99
CA ALA A 112 28.48 -11.63 -6.74
C ALA A 112 29.32 -11.78 -5.47
N PHE A 113 30.58 -11.34 -5.55
CA PHE A 113 31.51 -11.38 -4.42
C PHE A 113 30.97 -10.61 -3.20
N ASN A 114 30.43 -9.42 -3.43
CA ASN A 114 29.91 -8.55 -2.37
C ASN A 114 28.78 -9.21 -1.58
N SER A 115 27.92 -10.03 -2.20
CA SER A 115 26.83 -10.73 -1.52
C SER A 115 27.37 -11.77 -0.53
N VAL A 116 28.33 -12.59 -0.94
CA VAL A 116 28.98 -13.57 -0.04
C VAL A 116 29.74 -12.86 1.08
N HIS A 117 30.41 -11.76 0.77
CA HIS A 117 31.07 -10.94 1.79
C HIS A 117 30.05 -10.36 2.79
N GLN A 118 28.85 -9.94 2.36
CA GLN A 118 27.79 -9.54 3.28
C GLN A 118 27.33 -10.69 4.19
N TYR A 119 27.21 -11.92 3.67
CA TYR A 119 26.90 -13.09 4.50
C TYR A 119 27.99 -13.35 5.55
N LEU A 120 29.26 -13.20 5.21
CA LEU A 120 30.36 -13.26 6.17
C LEU A 120 30.22 -12.18 7.27
N LEU A 121 29.90 -10.93 6.89
CA LEU A 121 29.69 -9.86 7.87
C LEU A 121 28.50 -10.14 8.79
N GLN A 122 27.39 -10.65 8.25
CA GLN A 122 26.22 -11.06 9.02
C GLN A 122 26.56 -12.23 9.96
N PHE A 123 27.33 -13.20 9.49
CA PHE A 123 27.79 -14.33 10.29
C PHE A 123 28.71 -13.89 11.42
N LYS A 124 29.66 -12.97 11.18
CA LYS A 124 30.48 -12.35 12.24
C LYS A 124 29.60 -11.68 13.29
N GLN A 125 28.54 -10.97 12.89
CA GLN A 125 27.61 -10.39 13.85
C GLN A 125 26.84 -11.46 14.64
N LEU A 126 26.46 -12.57 14.01
CA LEU A 126 25.83 -13.71 14.69
C LEU A 126 26.79 -14.35 15.70
N TYR A 127 28.01 -14.66 15.27
CA TYR A 127 29.08 -15.21 16.11
C TYR A 127 29.30 -14.35 17.36
N ASN A 128 29.41 -13.04 17.19
CA ASN A 128 29.63 -12.12 18.32
C ASN A 128 28.48 -12.16 19.33
N ARG A 129 27.23 -12.37 18.89
CA ARG A 129 26.07 -12.46 19.78
C ARG A 129 26.03 -13.78 20.54
N VAL A 130 26.42 -14.88 19.91
CA VAL A 130 26.43 -16.20 20.55
C VAL A 130 27.58 -16.33 21.54
N ASN A 131 28.76 -15.79 21.19
CA ASN A 131 29.99 -15.97 21.97
C ASN A 131 30.31 -14.81 22.92
N GLY A 132 29.64 -13.67 22.79
CA GLY A 132 29.93 -12.48 23.60
C GLY A 132 31.30 -11.83 23.33
N ARG A 133 32.03 -12.32 22.33
CA ARG A 133 33.35 -11.83 21.90
C ARG A 133 33.42 -11.74 20.38
N HIS A 134 34.30 -10.88 19.88
CA HIS A 134 34.58 -10.82 18.45
C HIS A 134 35.24 -12.10 17.95
N MET A 135 34.87 -12.54 16.75
CA MET A 135 35.65 -13.52 15.99
C MET A 135 37.11 -13.03 15.90
N ASP A 136 38.06 -13.94 16.03
CA ASP A 136 39.48 -13.61 15.93
C ASP A 136 39.76 -12.86 14.62
N THR A 137 40.57 -11.80 14.72
CA THR A 137 40.79 -10.90 13.58
C THR A 137 41.63 -11.56 12.49
N ASN A 138 42.56 -12.45 12.85
CA ASN A 138 43.36 -13.18 11.89
C ASN A 138 42.52 -14.26 11.21
N ASP A 139 41.72 -15.00 11.98
CA ASP A 139 40.77 -15.98 11.41
C ASP A 139 39.80 -15.30 10.44
N ALA A 140 39.24 -14.14 10.81
CA ALA A 140 38.34 -13.39 9.93
C ALA A 140 39.02 -12.91 8.65
N LYS A 141 40.32 -12.55 8.70
CA LYS A 141 41.12 -12.18 7.53
C LYS A 141 41.41 -13.39 6.64
N GLU A 142 41.74 -14.54 7.22
CA GLU A 142 41.96 -15.78 6.48
C GLU A 142 40.68 -16.26 5.79
N VAL A 143 39.53 -16.22 6.48
CA VAL A 143 38.22 -16.51 5.87
C VAL A 143 37.91 -15.55 4.72
N PHE A 144 38.19 -14.26 4.89
CA PHE A 144 38.03 -13.28 3.82
C PHE A 144 38.96 -13.57 2.64
N LYS A 145 40.21 -13.97 2.88
CA LYS A 145 41.16 -14.37 1.84
C LYS A 145 40.69 -15.60 1.08
N TYR A 146 40.17 -16.62 1.77
CA TYR A 146 39.56 -17.79 1.12
C TYR A 146 38.37 -17.43 0.23
N LEU A 147 37.53 -16.50 0.70
CA LEU A 147 36.45 -15.93 -0.13
C LEU A 147 37.02 -15.18 -1.35
N ASP A 148 38.05 -14.38 -1.15
CA ASP A 148 38.67 -13.55 -2.19
C ASP A 148 39.46 -14.35 -3.22
N THR A 149 40.08 -15.47 -2.88
CA THR A 149 40.85 -16.26 -3.84
C THR A 149 40.03 -17.47 -4.31
N THR A 150 39.67 -18.35 -3.40
CA THR A 150 39.17 -19.68 -3.75
C THR A 150 37.72 -19.63 -4.19
N LEU A 151 36.81 -19.15 -3.34
CA LEU A 151 35.38 -19.13 -3.67
C LEU A 151 35.08 -18.19 -4.84
N ALA A 152 35.79 -17.07 -4.94
CA ALA A 152 35.62 -16.15 -6.06
C ALA A 152 35.96 -16.82 -7.40
N ASP A 153 37.04 -17.60 -7.47
CA ASP A 153 37.48 -18.25 -8.70
C ASP A 153 36.70 -19.53 -9.01
N GLU A 154 36.34 -20.31 -7.99
CA GLU A 154 35.59 -21.56 -8.13
C GLU A 154 34.15 -21.30 -8.60
N PHE A 155 33.45 -20.37 -7.94
CA PHE A 155 32.06 -20.03 -8.26
C PHE A 155 31.93 -18.87 -9.26
N LYS A 156 33.06 -18.39 -9.82
CA LYS A 156 33.13 -17.26 -10.78
C LYS A 156 32.35 -16.04 -10.28
N LEU A 157 32.54 -15.70 -9.01
CA LEU A 157 31.82 -14.59 -8.38
C LEU A 157 32.20 -13.27 -9.03
N ARG A 158 31.19 -12.55 -9.55
CA ARG A 158 31.41 -11.25 -10.20
C ARG A 158 31.97 -10.26 -9.18
N ARG A 159 33.10 -9.64 -9.56
CA ARG A 159 33.72 -8.50 -8.85
C ARG A 159 33.32 -7.15 -9.42
N THR A 160 33.09 -7.10 -10.73
CA THR A 160 32.68 -5.87 -11.41
C THR A 160 31.29 -5.44 -10.94
N MET A 161 31.19 -4.16 -10.58
CA MET A 161 29.88 -3.56 -10.32
C MET A 161 29.12 -3.50 -11.65
N LYS A 162 27.85 -3.90 -11.64
CA LYS A 162 26.98 -3.69 -12.79
C LYS A 162 26.80 -2.20 -13.04
N ALA A 163 26.57 -1.83 -14.30
CA ALA A 163 26.10 -0.50 -14.65
C ALA A 163 24.86 -0.16 -13.82
N LYS A 164 24.84 1.05 -13.28
CA LYS A 164 23.82 1.51 -12.34
C LYS A 164 22.87 2.44 -13.10
N PRO A 165 21.62 2.03 -13.42
CA PRO A 165 20.70 2.90 -14.14
C PRO A 165 20.40 4.18 -13.36
N VAL A 166 20.45 5.33 -14.04
CA VAL A 166 20.17 6.65 -13.44
C VAL A 166 19.00 7.28 -14.18
N LEU A 167 18.01 7.78 -13.41
CA LEU A 167 16.90 8.55 -13.98
C LEU A 167 17.25 10.04 -14.04
N GLY A 168 16.90 10.69 -15.14
CA GLY A 168 16.89 12.16 -15.29
C GLY A 168 15.48 12.73 -15.39
N ALA A 169 15.38 14.03 -15.66
CA ALA A 169 14.12 14.73 -15.89
C ALA A 169 13.33 14.16 -17.08
N ASP A 170 14.03 13.84 -18.17
CA ASP A 170 13.43 13.27 -19.38
C ASP A 170 12.84 11.87 -19.09
N ASP A 171 13.52 11.07 -18.26
CA ASP A 171 13.04 9.74 -17.87
C ASP A 171 11.78 9.79 -17.01
N ILE A 172 11.73 10.69 -16.02
CA ILE A 172 10.54 10.84 -15.17
C ILE A 172 9.35 11.33 -15.99
N LEU A 173 9.57 12.27 -16.92
CA LEU A 173 8.54 12.75 -17.84
C LEU A 173 8.04 11.62 -18.75
N LEU A 174 8.96 10.81 -19.31
CA LEU A 174 8.62 9.65 -20.13
C LEU A 174 7.80 8.62 -19.35
N LEU A 175 8.21 8.31 -18.11
CA LEU A 175 7.51 7.36 -17.23
C LEU A 175 6.09 7.83 -16.89
N LEU A 176 5.93 9.10 -16.53
CA LEU A 176 4.63 9.67 -16.19
C LEU A 176 3.73 9.77 -17.42
N THR A 177 4.28 10.18 -18.57
CA THR A 177 3.55 10.21 -19.86
C THR A 177 3.07 8.81 -20.22
N HIS A 178 3.93 7.78 -20.07
CA HIS A 178 3.51 6.41 -20.30
C HIS A 178 2.41 5.98 -19.32
N LEU A 179 2.56 6.27 -18.02
CA LEU A 179 1.58 5.92 -16.99
C LEU A 179 0.19 6.51 -17.28
N TRP A 180 0.14 7.76 -17.74
CA TRP A 180 -1.11 8.49 -17.98
C TRP A 180 -1.73 8.23 -19.35
N ALA A 181 -0.93 8.09 -20.41
CA ALA A 181 -1.44 7.97 -21.79
C ALA A 181 -1.38 6.55 -22.38
N ARG A 182 -0.45 5.71 -21.95
CA ARG A 182 -0.11 4.47 -22.66
C ARG A 182 -0.29 3.21 -21.83
N ASP A 183 -0.27 3.33 -20.52
CA ASP A 183 -0.37 2.19 -19.63
C ASP A 183 -1.79 1.59 -19.65
N THR A 184 -1.87 0.40 -20.23
CA THR A 184 -3.09 -0.42 -20.34
C THR A 184 -3.25 -1.39 -19.16
N SER A 185 -2.32 -1.36 -18.21
CA SER A 185 -2.37 -2.24 -17.05
C SER A 185 -3.44 -1.80 -16.07
N VAL A 186 -4.14 -2.80 -15.51
CA VAL A 186 -5.16 -2.57 -14.49
C VAL A 186 -4.51 -2.47 -13.12
N PHE A 187 -4.94 -1.47 -12.33
CA PHE A 187 -4.59 -1.32 -10.92
C PHE A 187 -5.75 -1.80 -10.05
N PRO A 188 -5.51 -2.15 -8.77
CA PRO A 188 -6.59 -2.44 -7.83
C PRO A 188 -7.60 -1.31 -7.73
N THR A 189 -7.14 -0.06 -7.67
CA THR A 189 -7.97 1.15 -7.75
C THR A 189 -7.19 2.18 -8.57
N GLU A 190 -7.85 3.11 -9.23
CA GLU A 190 -7.13 4.16 -9.98
C GLU A 190 -6.39 5.14 -9.04
N ASP A 191 -6.77 5.17 -7.77
CA ASP A 191 -5.97 5.78 -6.70
C ASP A 191 -4.54 5.20 -6.57
N GLN A 192 -4.35 3.91 -6.86
CA GLN A 192 -3.02 3.30 -6.87
C GLN A 192 -2.18 3.79 -8.05
N ARG A 193 -2.80 4.12 -9.18
CA ARG A 193 -2.13 4.74 -10.33
C ARG A 193 -1.64 6.14 -9.97
N LEU A 194 -2.54 6.97 -9.40
CA LEU A 194 -2.20 8.30 -8.87
C LEU A 194 -1.10 8.23 -7.81
N THR A 195 -1.21 7.28 -6.88
CA THR A 195 -0.21 7.01 -5.84
C THR A 195 1.14 6.69 -6.44
N THR A 196 1.18 5.86 -7.49
CA THR A 196 2.42 5.51 -8.20
C THR A 196 3.08 6.75 -8.80
N ALA A 197 2.32 7.62 -9.48
CA ALA A 197 2.82 8.90 -10.00
C ALA A 197 3.39 9.79 -8.89
N THR A 198 2.65 9.93 -7.78
CA THR A 198 3.03 10.78 -6.65
C THR A 198 4.32 10.30 -5.98
N ILE A 199 4.45 8.99 -5.75
CA ILE A 199 5.65 8.41 -5.14
C ILE A 199 6.86 8.57 -6.07
N MET A 200 6.70 8.47 -7.40
CA MET A 200 7.80 8.71 -8.34
C MET A 200 8.33 10.15 -8.25
N LEU A 201 7.44 11.15 -8.23
CA LEU A 201 7.81 12.57 -8.06
C LEU A 201 8.50 12.82 -6.72
N LEU A 202 7.91 12.35 -5.62
CA LEU A 202 8.52 12.51 -4.30
C LEU A 202 9.86 11.78 -4.20
N SER A 203 10.00 10.62 -4.85
CA SER A 203 11.27 9.86 -4.86
C SER A 203 12.38 10.62 -5.58
N ILE A 204 12.12 11.18 -6.77
CA ILE A 204 13.16 11.89 -7.54
C ILE A 204 13.51 13.25 -6.92
N TYR A 205 12.54 13.96 -6.34
CA TYR A 205 12.79 15.28 -5.74
C TYR A 205 13.33 15.23 -4.31
N THR A 206 13.48 14.05 -3.71
CA THR A 206 13.99 13.94 -2.33
C THR A 206 15.13 12.94 -2.19
N GLY A 207 15.27 12.01 -3.13
CA GLY A 207 16.22 10.90 -3.01
C GLY A 207 15.93 10.00 -1.80
N CYS A 208 14.72 10.05 -1.24
CA CYS A 208 14.33 9.25 -0.09
C CYS A 208 14.36 7.75 -0.44
N ARG A 209 14.49 6.91 0.59
CA ARG A 209 14.27 5.47 0.43
C ARG A 209 12.78 5.17 0.32
N PRO A 210 12.36 4.11 -0.39
CA PRO A 210 10.96 3.71 -0.47
C PRO A 210 10.28 3.55 0.89
N ALA A 211 10.99 2.97 1.87
CA ALA A 211 10.50 2.76 3.22
C ALA A 211 10.11 4.07 3.96
N GLU A 212 10.53 5.23 3.46
CA GLU A 212 10.13 6.53 3.99
C GLU A 212 8.75 6.98 3.44
N LEU A 213 8.36 6.48 2.27
CA LEU A 213 7.08 6.79 1.61
C LEU A 213 6.04 5.67 1.80
N VAL A 214 6.45 4.42 1.75
CA VAL A 214 5.60 3.22 1.79
C VAL A 214 6.03 2.26 2.89
N ASP A 215 5.16 1.35 3.30
CA ASP A 215 5.44 0.38 4.34
C ASP A 215 6.45 -0.68 3.86
N ALA A 216 7.57 -0.75 4.58
CA ALA A 216 8.63 -1.73 4.37
C ALA A 216 8.65 -2.82 5.46
N LEU A 217 7.67 -2.84 6.36
CA LEU A 217 7.55 -3.91 7.36
C LEU A 217 7.26 -5.24 6.65
N LYS A 218 8.14 -6.21 6.87
CA LYS A 218 7.89 -7.62 6.51
C LYS A 218 6.92 -8.19 7.54
N HIS A 219 5.62 -8.12 7.26
CA HIS A 219 4.67 -8.94 8.01
C HIS A 219 4.92 -10.39 7.61
N ALA A 220 5.53 -11.16 8.52
CA ALA A 220 5.65 -12.61 8.37
C ALA A 220 4.25 -13.16 8.12
N GLY A 221 4.06 -13.81 6.97
CA GLY A 221 2.78 -14.41 6.62
C GLY A 221 2.39 -15.46 7.66
N GLY A 222 1.14 -15.40 8.13
CA GLY A 222 0.56 -16.50 8.91
C GLY A 222 -0.07 -16.11 10.24
N LYS A 223 -1.39 -15.85 10.17
CA LYS A 223 -2.44 -16.10 11.19
C LYS A 223 -2.36 -15.39 12.55
N THR A 224 -3.51 -14.75 12.83
CA THR A 224 -4.11 -14.38 14.12
C THR A 224 -3.65 -13.08 14.79
N THR A 225 -4.59 -12.13 14.80
CA THR A 225 -5.01 -11.27 15.92
C THR A 225 -3.98 -11.02 17.02
N SER A 226 -3.61 -9.74 17.16
CA SER A 226 -3.40 -9.05 18.44
C SER A 226 -2.88 -9.93 19.60
N ARG A 227 -1.68 -10.49 19.45
CA ARG A 227 -0.85 -10.79 20.62
C ARG A 227 0.50 -10.17 20.37
N GLN A 228 0.86 -9.19 21.21
CA GLN A 228 2.25 -8.90 21.50
C GLN A 228 2.93 -10.25 21.70
N ARG A 229 3.76 -10.69 20.74
CA ARG A 229 4.59 -11.87 20.94
C ARG A 229 5.45 -11.57 22.17
N PRO A 230 5.42 -12.41 23.22
CA PRO A 230 6.29 -12.23 24.37
C PRO A 230 7.74 -12.16 23.88
N HIS A 231 8.57 -11.46 24.62
CA HIS A 231 9.99 -11.26 24.32
C HIS A 231 10.77 -12.58 24.52
N ILE A 232 10.47 -13.60 23.72
CA ILE A 232 11.14 -14.90 23.67
C ILE A 232 12.44 -14.70 22.87
N GLU A 233 13.54 -15.29 23.33
CA GLU A 233 14.81 -15.19 22.63
C GLU A 233 14.65 -15.75 21.20
N VAL A 234 15.25 -15.05 20.23
CA VAL A 234 15.11 -15.26 18.77
C VAL A 234 15.37 -16.72 18.30
N TRP A 235 15.89 -17.57 19.18
CA TRP A 235 16.42 -18.89 18.90
C TRP A 235 15.50 -20.04 19.34
N ASP A 236 14.44 -19.79 20.13
CA ASP A 236 13.63 -20.84 20.78
C ASP A 236 12.45 -21.37 19.94
N SER A 237 12.30 -20.95 18.67
CA SER A 237 11.18 -21.37 17.80
C SER A 237 11.71 -22.16 16.61
N VAL A 238 11.88 -23.47 16.78
CA VAL A 238 12.48 -24.39 15.79
C VAL A 238 11.50 -24.82 14.68
N ASN A 239 10.22 -24.41 14.72
CA ASN A 239 9.17 -25.12 13.96
C ASN A 239 8.42 -24.38 12.84
N ASP A 240 8.83 -23.17 12.42
CA ASP A 240 8.22 -22.54 11.23
C ASP A 240 9.21 -22.55 10.05
N LEU A 241 9.42 -23.75 9.51
CA LEU A 241 10.15 -23.99 8.27
C LEU A 241 9.18 -23.91 7.08
N ASP A 242 8.81 -22.70 6.67
CA ASP A 242 8.25 -22.48 5.34
C ASP A 242 8.85 -21.23 4.69
N GLU A 243 8.91 -21.29 3.36
CA GLU A 243 9.73 -20.51 2.43
C GLU A 243 9.73 -18.98 2.64
N ASP A 244 10.69 -18.47 3.40
CA ASP A 244 11.05 -17.06 3.37
C ASP A 244 12.31 -16.85 2.51
N GLU A 245 12.08 -16.51 1.23
CA GLU A 245 13.09 -15.88 0.38
C GLU A 245 13.59 -14.63 1.11
N CYS A 246 14.82 -14.70 1.64
CA CYS A 246 15.55 -13.50 2.02
C CYS A 246 15.67 -12.62 0.77
N VAL A 247 14.80 -11.60 0.67
CA VAL A 247 15.02 -10.51 -0.27
C VAL A 247 16.30 -9.81 0.17
N ASP A 248 17.40 -10.26 -0.41
CA ASP A 248 18.67 -9.56 -0.46
C ASP A 248 18.35 -8.19 -1.08
N GLU A 249 18.34 -7.13 -0.27
CA GLU A 249 18.30 -5.75 -0.79
C GLU A 249 19.63 -5.36 -1.47
N GLY A 250 20.47 -6.34 -1.82
CA GLY A 250 21.64 -6.19 -2.66
C GLY A 250 21.87 -7.43 -3.52
N GLU A 251 21.46 -7.34 -4.78
CA GLU A 251 22.04 -8.11 -5.90
C GLU A 251 21.61 -9.58 -6.12
N GLY A 252 20.44 -9.99 -5.63
CA GLY A 252 19.78 -11.24 -6.05
C GLY A 252 18.63 -11.08 -7.07
N LEU A 253 18.05 -9.88 -7.18
CA LEU A 253 16.84 -9.60 -7.95
C LEU A 253 16.93 -8.30 -8.78
N ASP A 254 18.11 -7.99 -9.33
CA ASP A 254 18.20 -7.01 -10.43
C ASP A 254 17.51 -7.52 -11.69
N GLU A 255 17.16 -8.81 -11.70
CA GLU A 255 16.38 -9.40 -12.75
C GLU A 255 14.90 -9.07 -12.55
N PRO A 256 14.26 -8.57 -13.59
CA PRO A 256 12.89 -8.13 -13.46
C PRO A 256 11.85 -9.26 -13.57
N ASN A 257 10.68 -9.03 -12.98
CA ASN A 257 9.60 -9.99 -12.79
C ASN A 257 8.27 -9.42 -13.32
N TYR A 258 8.26 -9.05 -14.61
CA TYR A 258 7.18 -8.31 -15.28
C TYR A 258 5.89 -9.08 -15.53
N GLN A 259 5.88 -10.39 -15.24
CA GLN A 259 4.69 -11.24 -15.21
C GLN A 259 4.55 -11.97 -13.87
N GLY A 260 5.16 -11.41 -12.82
CA GLY A 260 4.75 -11.77 -11.47
C GLY A 260 3.23 -11.68 -11.41
N ARG A 261 2.59 -12.74 -10.91
CA ARG A 261 1.18 -12.68 -10.53
C ARG A 261 1.02 -11.41 -9.70
N ALA A 262 0.07 -10.55 -10.04
CA ALA A 262 -0.08 -9.29 -9.34
C ALA A 262 -0.23 -9.60 -7.84
N PRO A 263 0.41 -8.85 -6.94
CA PRO A 263 0.43 -9.21 -5.51
C PRO A 263 -0.99 -9.44 -4.96
N TRP A 264 -1.97 -8.66 -5.42
CA TRP A 264 -3.38 -8.75 -5.04
C TRP A 264 -4.18 -9.86 -5.73
N ASP A 265 -3.63 -10.60 -6.69
CA ASP A 265 -4.34 -11.73 -7.30
C ASP A 265 -4.39 -12.93 -6.37
N ASN A 266 -3.44 -13.05 -5.42
CA ASN A 266 -3.41 -14.12 -4.44
C ASN A 266 -4.57 -13.98 -3.45
N LYS A 267 -5.58 -14.85 -3.58
CA LYS A 267 -6.77 -14.85 -2.71
C LYS A 267 -6.48 -15.23 -1.26
N ASN A 268 -5.35 -15.89 -1.02
CA ASN A 268 -4.92 -16.30 0.31
C ASN A 268 -4.02 -15.24 0.98
N ASP A 269 -3.70 -14.15 0.27
CA ASP A 269 -2.95 -13.04 0.86
C ASP A 269 -3.90 -12.19 1.70
N SER A 270 -3.96 -12.50 3.01
CA SER A 270 -4.81 -11.81 3.98
C SER A 270 -4.47 -10.33 4.12
N GLU A 271 -3.38 -9.88 3.52
CA GLU A 271 -2.98 -8.50 3.61
C GLU A 271 -3.77 -7.58 2.68
N TYR A 272 -4.53 -8.16 1.77
CA TYR A 272 -5.56 -7.47 1.01
C TYR A 272 -6.94 -7.60 1.67
N ASP A 273 -7.04 -8.23 2.84
CA ASP A 273 -8.26 -8.24 3.62
C ASP A 273 -8.41 -6.93 4.41
N ASP A 274 -9.65 -6.66 4.78
CA ASP A 274 -10.02 -5.46 5.50
C ASP A 274 -9.86 -5.69 7.00
N ASP A 275 -8.67 -5.35 7.52
CA ASP A 275 -8.37 -5.46 8.94
C ASP A 275 -9.01 -4.29 9.71
N TYR A 276 -9.78 -4.60 10.77
CA TYR A 276 -10.29 -3.57 11.68
C TYR A 276 -9.14 -2.81 12.33
N PHE A 277 -9.14 -1.48 12.17
CA PHE A 277 -8.20 -0.57 12.82
C PHE A 277 -8.94 0.24 13.87
N ASP A 278 -8.39 0.27 15.09
CA ASP A 278 -8.90 1.12 16.17
C ASP A 278 -8.37 2.56 16.02
N PRO A 279 -9.22 3.53 15.63
CA PRO A 279 -8.82 4.92 15.41
C PRO A 279 -8.39 5.63 16.70
N GLU A 280 -8.72 5.09 17.88
CA GLU A 280 -8.37 5.70 19.17
C GLU A 280 -6.91 5.45 19.58
N THR A 281 -6.18 4.65 18.81
CA THR A 281 -4.75 4.44 19.06
C THR A 281 -3.96 5.74 18.91
N VAL A 282 -3.38 6.19 20.04
CA VAL A 282 -2.58 7.42 20.09
C VAL A 282 -1.22 7.25 19.36
N GLU A 283 -0.83 6.03 18.99
CA GLU A 283 0.46 5.76 18.36
C GLU A 283 0.35 5.49 16.86
N ARG A 284 1.27 6.08 16.09
CA ARG A 284 1.40 5.90 14.64
C ARG A 284 1.80 4.45 14.34
N LYS A 285 0.92 3.69 13.66
CA LYS A 285 1.16 2.28 13.29
C LYS A 285 2.28 2.13 12.25
N TYR A 286 2.28 2.97 11.21
CA TYR A 286 3.19 2.84 10.07
C TYR A 286 4.25 3.95 10.07
N LYS A 287 5.51 3.57 9.91
CA LYS A 287 6.66 4.49 9.79
C LYS A 287 6.85 5.01 8.35
N CYS A 288 5.75 5.30 7.64
CA CYS A 288 5.71 5.80 6.26
C CYS A 288 5.00 7.15 6.18
N LEU A 289 5.20 7.96 5.14
CA LEU A 289 4.64 9.32 5.01
C LEU A 289 3.13 9.44 5.36
N CYS A 290 2.83 10.30 6.33
CA CYS A 290 1.47 10.64 6.78
C CYS A 290 1.19 12.15 6.59
N TYR A 291 -0.06 12.58 6.74
CA TYR A 291 -0.44 14.00 6.62
C TYR A 291 0.29 14.90 7.61
N GLU A 292 0.58 14.43 8.83
CA GLU A 292 1.34 15.19 9.85
C GLU A 292 2.76 15.57 9.41
N ASP A 293 3.33 14.83 8.45
CA ASP A 293 4.67 15.07 7.92
C ASP A 293 4.68 16.15 6.82
N ILE A 294 3.50 16.57 6.32
CA ILE A 294 3.33 17.55 5.25
C ILE A 294 2.80 18.87 5.81
N ARG A 295 3.40 19.98 5.40
CA ARG A 295 2.86 21.33 5.61
C ARG A 295 2.64 21.99 4.27
N LEU A 296 1.40 22.40 3.98
CA LEU A 296 1.06 23.18 2.81
C LEU A 296 0.79 24.63 3.19
N TRP A 297 1.35 25.54 2.42
CA TRP A 297 1.28 26.97 2.65
C TRP A 297 0.70 27.66 1.44
N ILE A 298 -0.22 28.60 1.66
CA ILE A 298 -0.54 29.66 0.72
C ILE A 298 0.35 30.84 1.11
N VAL A 299 1.20 31.31 0.20
CA VAL A 299 2.22 32.32 0.44
C VAL A 299 1.94 33.52 -0.45
N ARG A 300 1.86 34.70 0.15
CA ARG A 300 1.62 35.94 -0.60
C ARG A 300 2.76 36.19 -1.56
N ASN A 301 2.43 36.43 -2.82
CA ASN A 301 3.43 36.79 -3.80
C ASN A 301 4.05 38.16 -3.45
N PRO A 302 5.40 38.29 -3.44
CA PRO A 302 6.04 39.58 -3.21
C PRO A 302 5.73 40.59 -4.32
N THR A 303 5.43 40.14 -5.53
CA THR A 303 5.08 41.00 -6.66
C THR A 303 3.64 41.48 -6.53
N GLN A 304 3.44 42.81 -6.49
CA GLN A 304 2.13 43.41 -6.30
C GLN A 304 1.21 43.13 -7.50
N GLY A 305 0.00 42.64 -7.24
CA GLY A 305 -1.00 42.30 -8.26
C GLY A 305 -0.92 40.87 -8.78
N GLU A 306 0.13 40.12 -8.44
CA GLU A 306 0.20 38.68 -8.74
C GLU A 306 -0.54 37.83 -7.71
N ARG A 307 -0.94 36.62 -8.11
CA ARG A 307 -1.63 35.66 -7.24
C ARG A 307 -0.72 35.07 -6.19
N ASP A 308 -1.29 34.65 -5.07
CA ASP A 308 -0.58 33.93 -4.00
C ASP A 308 -0.08 32.56 -4.46
N LEU A 309 1.08 32.10 -4.00
CA LEU A 309 1.70 30.85 -4.43
C LEU A 309 1.57 29.75 -3.37
N LEU A 310 1.48 28.50 -3.80
CA LEU A 310 1.56 27.35 -2.91
C LEU A 310 3.02 26.92 -2.67
N GLY A 311 3.34 26.70 -1.41
CA GLY A 311 4.59 26.08 -0.97
C GLY A 311 4.30 24.82 -0.16
N MET A 312 5.14 23.80 -0.30
CA MET A 312 5.00 22.55 0.46
C MET A 312 6.30 22.22 1.18
N GLU A 313 6.19 21.82 2.44
CA GLU A 313 7.27 21.21 3.21
C GLU A 313 6.94 19.75 3.52
N ILE A 314 7.87 18.83 3.27
CA ILE A 314 7.73 17.42 3.66
C ILE A 314 8.88 17.03 4.58
N THR A 315 8.55 16.56 5.78
CA THR A 315 9.52 16.17 6.81
C THR A 315 9.64 14.65 6.93
N PHE A 316 10.80 14.10 6.58
CA PHE A 316 11.05 12.66 6.72
C PHE A 316 11.73 12.33 8.05
N SER A 317 10.94 11.86 9.01
CA SER A 317 11.41 11.51 10.37
C SER A 317 11.83 10.04 10.50
N HIS A 318 11.31 9.15 9.66
CA HIS A 318 11.45 7.70 9.79
C HIS A 318 12.38 7.06 8.75
N HIS A 319 13.60 7.57 8.63
CA HIS A 319 14.61 7.03 7.71
C HIS A 319 15.44 5.90 8.34
N LYS A 320 16.21 5.19 7.50
CA LYS A 320 17.11 4.11 7.94
C LYS A 320 18.09 4.61 9.02
N GLY A 321 18.04 4.01 10.21
CA GLY A 321 18.90 4.36 11.34
C GLY A 321 18.34 5.43 12.29
N ALA A 322 17.16 5.99 12.00
CA ALA A 322 16.53 7.02 12.82
C ALA A 322 16.24 6.57 14.26
N ASP A 323 15.96 5.28 14.50
CA ASP A 323 15.73 4.72 15.84
C ASP A 323 16.97 4.85 16.76
N ARG A 324 18.17 4.98 16.17
CA ARG A 324 19.43 5.19 16.91
C ARG A 324 19.79 6.67 17.00
N LYS A 325 19.69 7.39 15.88
CA LYS A 325 20.02 8.81 15.79
C LYS A 325 18.94 9.53 14.98
N PRO A 326 17.87 10.04 15.62
CA PRO A 326 16.81 10.74 14.92
C PRO A 326 17.38 12.01 14.29
N LYS A 327 17.19 12.15 12.98
CA LYS A 327 17.58 13.30 12.17
C LYS A 327 16.48 13.60 11.14
N PRO A 328 15.35 14.18 11.55
CA PRO A 328 14.32 14.54 10.58
C PRO A 328 14.93 15.48 9.54
N THR A 329 14.48 15.35 8.29
CA THR A 329 14.95 16.21 7.21
C THR A 329 13.77 16.69 6.39
N THR A 330 13.68 18.00 6.23
CA THR A 330 12.56 18.68 5.58
C THR A 330 12.96 19.15 4.19
N PHE A 331 12.19 18.75 3.18
CA PHE A 331 12.34 19.24 1.80
C PHE A 331 11.29 20.30 1.49
N LEU A 332 11.64 21.22 0.59
CA LEU A 332 10.79 22.30 0.12
C LEU A 332 10.41 22.05 -1.34
N PHE A 333 9.16 22.34 -1.67
CA PHE A 333 8.61 22.25 -3.02
C PHE A 333 7.80 23.51 -3.32
N HIS A 334 7.77 23.87 -4.59
CA HIS A 334 6.95 24.95 -5.12
C HIS A 334 6.10 24.44 -6.30
N GLU A 335 5.20 25.29 -6.77
CA GLU A 335 4.38 25.02 -7.93
C GLU A 335 5.23 24.82 -9.19
N GLU A 336 4.83 23.85 -10.01
CA GLU A 336 5.41 23.60 -11.34
C GLU A 336 4.33 23.92 -12.39
N ALA A 337 4.73 24.47 -13.53
CA ALA A 337 3.83 24.87 -14.61
C ALA A 337 3.18 23.65 -15.27
N LEU A 338 3.91 22.56 -15.39
CA LEU A 338 3.41 21.27 -15.88
C LEU A 338 2.78 20.46 -14.73
N PRO A 339 1.45 20.21 -14.72
CA PRO A 339 0.80 19.45 -13.65
C PRO A 339 1.37 18.03 -13.48
N ILE A 340 1.82 17.41 -14.57
CA ILE A 340 2.45 16.09 -14.57
C ILE A 340 3.74 16.05 -13.75
N LEU A 341 4.49 17.15 -13.65
CA LEU A 341 5.72 17.26 -12.86
C LEU A 341 5.52 17.93 -11.49
N CYS A 342 4.30 18.38 -11.18
CA CYS A 342 4.00 19.18 -9.99
C CYS A 342 3.66 18.31 -8.77
N PRO A 343 4.55 18.19 -7.77
CA PRO A 343 4.30 17.35 -6.60
C PRO A 343 3.19 17.93 -5.71
N ILE A 344 3.03 19.25 -5.65
CA ILE A 344 1.96 19.92 -4.89
C ILE A 344 0.58 19.51 -5.44
N SER A 345 0.41 19.51 -6.77
CA SER A 345 -0.86 19.11 -7.40
C SER A 345 -1.24 17.67 -7.06
N HIS A 346 -0.25 16.77 -7.05
CA HIS A 346 -0.48 15.36 -6.70
C HIS A 346 -0.83 15.19 -5.20
N VAL A 347 -0.15 15.90 -4.30
CA VAL A 347 -0.46 15.86 -2.85
C VAL A 347 -1.83 16.48 -2.55
N LEU A 348 -2.18 17.60 -3.20
CA LEU A 348 -3.50 18.21 -3.07
C LEU A 348 -4.62 17.28 -3.53
N THR A 349 -4.39 16.51 -4.59
CA THR A 349 -5.36 15.52 -5.05
C THR A 349 -5.68 14.51 -3.95
N HIS A 350 -4.66 13.97 -3.26
CA HIS A 350 -4.88 13.05 -2.13
C HIS A 350 -5.62 13.74 -0.98
N ALA A 351 -5.25 14.98 -0.64
CA ALA A 351 -5.87 15.75 0.43
C ALA A 351 -7.36 16.05 0.17
N ILE A 352 -7.72 16.46 -1.04
CA ILE A 352 -9.10 16.75 -1.45
C ILE A 352 -9.92 15.46 -1.50
N LYS A 353 -9.36 14.40 -2.09
CA LYS A 353 -10.01 13.08 -2.16
C LYS A 353 -10.36 12.56 -0.76
N ASP A 354 -9.45 12.73 0.19
CA ASP A 354 -9.60 12.28 1.57
C ASP A 354 -10.40 13.23 2.47
N ASP A 355 -10.81 14.40 1.97
CA ASP A 355 -11.43 15.45 2.77
C ASP A 355 -10.55 15.80 4.00
N ALA A 356 -9.24 15.97 3.76
CA ALA A 356 -8.23 16.04 4.80
C ALA A 356 -8.04 17.44 5.41
N ILE A 357 -8.51 18.48 4.73
CA ILE A 357 -8.33 19.89 5.14
C ILE A 357 -9.32 20.20 6.27
N GLU A 358 -8.84 20.82 7.35
CA GLU A 358 -9.62 21.14 8.55
C GLU A 358 -10.81 22.06 8.26
N VAL A 359 -10.62 23.02 7.35
CA VAL A 359 -11.66 23.98 6.95
C VAL A 359 -12.53 23.35 5.85
N GLU A 360 -13.86 23.46 5.98
CA GLU A 360 -14.80 22.99 4.96
C GLU A 360 -14.72 23.83 3.66
N GLY A 361 -15.21 23.28 2.55
CA GLY A 361 -15.28 23.99 1.25
C GLY A 361 -14.15 23.67 0.27
N TYR A 362 -13.22 22.78 0.63
CA TYR A 362 -12.12 22.32 -0.24
C TYR A 362 -12.40 20.96 -0.90
N SER A 363 -13.62 20.77 -1.42
CA SER A 363 -13.96 19.60 -2.24
C SER A 363 -13.46 19.71 -3.69
N HIS A 364 -13.01 20.90 -4.08
CA HIS A 364 -12.43 21.26 -5.39
C HIS A 364 -11.12 22.02 -5.19
N ALA A 365 -10.28 22.01 -6.22
CA ALA A 365 -8.96 22.65 -6.17
C ALA A 365 -9.00 24.18 -6.28
N GLU A 366 -9.99 24.74 -6.98
CA GLU A 366 -10.06 26.18 -7.31
C GLU A 366 -9.84 27.12 -6.10
N PRO A 367 -10.47 26.92 -4.93
CA PRO A 367 -10.29 27.82 -3.78
C PRO A 367 -8.84 27.97 -3.29
N LEU A 368 -7.98 26.98 -3.58
CA LEU A 368 -6.56 27.02 -3.21
C LEU A 368 -5.73 27.96 -4.11
N PHE A 369 -6.23 28.26 -5.32
CA PHE A 369 -5.52 29.05 -6.33
C PHE A 369 -6.09 30.45 -6.52
N THR A 370 -7.27 30.73 -5.98
CA THR A 370 -7.96 32.04 -6.05
C THR A 370 -7.81 32.87 -4.77
N SER A 371 -6.79 32.57 -3.96
CA SER A 371 -6.52 33.29 -2.71
C SER A 371 -5.88 34.67 -2.97
N HIS A 372 -6.23 35.62 -2.08
CA HIS A 372 -5.74 37.00 -2.09
C HIS A 372 -5.40 37.46 -0.67
N LEU A 373 -4.24 37.04 -0.17
CA LEU A 373 -3.76 37.36 1.17
C LEU A 373 -3.46 38.87 1.31
N GLN A 374 -4.11 39.49 2.29
CA GLN A 374 -3.95 40.91 2.61
C GLN A 374 -2.87 41.13 3.67
N HIS A 375 -2.22 42.29 3.64
CA HIS A 375 -1.31 42.70 4.72
C HIS A 375 -2.07 42.77 6.06
N PRO A 376 -1.51 42.30 7.20
CA PRO A 376 -0.13 41.86 7.43
C PRO A 376 0.13 40.36 7.15
N THR A 377 -0.87 39.60 6.71
CA THR A 377 -0.76 38.15 6.48
C THR A 377 0.13 37.86 5.28
N LYS A 378 1.30 37.27 5.54
CA LYS A 378 2.28 36.89 4.50
C LYS A 378 2.10 35.47 3.99
N ALA A 379 1.59 34.58 4.84
CA ALA A 379 1.34 33.19 4.49
C ALA A 379 0.27 32.61 5.41
N VAL A 380 -0.46 31.61 4.91
CA VAL A 380 -1.46 30.82 5.63
C VAL A 380 -1.07 29.36 5.56
N LEU A 381 -0.98 28.70 6.72
CA LEU A 381 -0.79 27.25 6.82
C LEU A 381 -2.14 26.56 6.63
N ILE A 382 -2.21 25.60 5.71
CA ILE A 382 -3.35 24.71 5.58
C ILE A 382 -3.25 23.65 6.69
N HIS A 383 -4.22 23.66 7.59
CA HIS A 383 -4.31 22.68 8.67
C HIS A 383 -5.05 21.42 8.20
N TRP A 384 -4.54 20.27 8.62
CA TRP A 384 -5.19 18.97 8.43
C TRP A 384 -6.15 18.68 9.59
N LYS A 385 -7.20 17.91 9.30
CA LYS A 385 -8.08 17.35 10.32
C LYS A 385 -7.29 16.51 11.33
N PRO A 386 -7.55 16.63 12.65
CA PRO A 386 -6.82 15.87 13.67
C PRO A 386 -6.81 14.35 13.43
N GLU A 387 -7.92 13.78 12.96
CA GLU A 387 -8.07 12.37 12.59
C GLU A 387 -7.22 11.95 11.39
N MET A 388 -6.79 12.90 10.55
CA MET A 388 -6.02 12.63 9.33
C MET A 388 -4.51 12.62 9.56
N LEU A 389 -4.04 13.29 10.62
CA LEU A 389 -2.61 13.51 10.89
C LEU A 389 -1.76 12.21 10.80
N LYS A 390 -2.21 11.12 11.42
CA LYS A 390 -1.47 9.84 11.45
C LYS A 390 -1.84 8.90 10.32
N ARG A 391 -2.78 9.28 9.45
CA ARG A 391 -3.24 8.46 8.34
C ARG A 391 -2.16 8.47 7.25
N PRO A 392 -1.71 7.29 6.78
CA PRO A 392 -0.80 7.22 5.64
C PRO A 392 -1.45 7.86 4.42
N ILE A 393 -0.67 8.62 3.64
CA ILE A 393 -1.17 9.21 2.39
C ILE A 393 -1.35 8.10 1.35
N PHE A 394 -0.30 7.30 1.16
CA PHE A 394 -0.30 6.15 0.26
C PHE A 394 -0.82 4.92 0.99
N ARG A 395 -2.03 4.50 0.65
CA ARG A 395 -2.73 3.39 1.32
C ARG A 395 -2.87 2.19 0.41
N GLN A 396 -2.97 1.01 1.00
CA GLN A 396 -3.13 -0.27 0.33
C GLN A 396 -4.56 -0.41 -0.20
N ALA A 397 -4.73 -1.04 -1.36
CA ALA A 397 -6.04 -1.49 -1.80
C ALA A 397 -6.46 -2.75 -1.03
N VAL A 398 -7.70 -2.80 -0.53
CA VAL A 398 -8.29 -3.95 0.15
C VAL A 398 -9.46 -4.51 -0.64
N ARG A 399 -9.66 -5.82 -0.59
CA ARG A 399 -10.70 -6.54 -1.32
C ARG A 399 -12.08 -6.10 -0.83
N SER A 400 -12.94 -5.80 -1.79
CA SER A 400 -14.38 -5.60 -1.61
C SER A 400 -15.12 -6.58 -2.56
N CYS A 401 -16.40 -6.91 -2.32
CA CYS A 401 -17.25 -7.84 -3.10
C CYS A 401 -16.61 -8.44 -4.38
N ASP A 402 -16.60 -7.67 -5.46
CA ASP A 402 -16.01 -8.03 -6.77
C ASP A 402 -14.82 -7.16 -7.19
N LEU A 403 -14.39 -6.23 -6.35
CA LEU A 403 -13.46 -5.15 -6.70
C LEU A 403 -12.53 -4.81 -5.53
N PHE A 404 -11.85 -3.67 -5.57
CA PHE A 404 -11.04 -3.19 -4.46
C PHE A 404 -11.54 -1.82 -3.99
N ARG A 405 -11.17 -1.46 -2.77
CA ARG A 405 -11.29 -0.09 -2.26
C ARG A 405 -9.96 0.31 -1.64
N THR A 406 -9.64 1.59 -1.62
CA THR A 406 -8.49 2.07 -0.85
C THR A 406 -8.78 1.86 0.64
N SER A 407 -7.84 1.26 1.36
CA SER A 407 -7.93 1.07 2.81
C SER A 407 -7.98 2.42 3.51
N GLU A 408 -8.64 2.48 4.67
CA GLU A 408 -8.62 3.69 5.47
C GLU A 408 -7.27 3.92 6.15
N TRP A 409 -6.62 2.88 6.66
CA TRP A 409 -5.45 3.01 7.53
C TRP A 409 -4.23 2.21 7.10
N LYS A 410 -4.39 1.23 6.21
CA LYS A 410 -3.31 0.34 5.81
C LYS A 410 -2.39 1.05 4.83
N ALA A 411 -1.13 1.24 5.17
CA ALA A 411 -0.13 1.84 4.28
C ALA A 411 0.15 0.96 3.05
N LEU A 412 0.45 1.59 1.91
CA LEU A 412 0.89 0.90 0.69
C LEU A 412 2.16 0.11 0.98
N ARG A 413 2.25 -1.12 0.45
CA ARG A 413 3.43 -1.97 0.63
C ARG A 413 4.54 -1.64 -0.33
N TYR A 414 5.78 -1.78 0.14
CA TYR A 414 6.96 -1.70 -0.72
C TYR A 414 6.93 -2.71 -1.87
N SER A 415 6.54 -3.96 -1.60
CA SER A 415 6.45 -5.00 -2.65
C SER A 415 5.43 -4.67 -3.74
N THR A 416 4.33 -4.01 -3.36
CA THR A 416 3.29 -3.58 -4.30
C THR A 416 3.78 -2.42 -5.15
N TYR A 417 4.43 -1.43 -4.54
CA TYR A 417 5.05 -0.32 -5.27
C TYR A 417 6.19 -0.79 -6.20
N ALA A 418 7.04 -1.70 -5.73
CA ALA A 418 8.12 -2.28 -6.52
C ALA A 418 7.58 -3.03 -7.75
N TYR A 419 6.46 -3.75 -7.61
CA TYR A 419 5.77 -4.38 -8.73
C TYR A 419 5.26 -3.36 -9.75
N TYR A 420 4.67 -2.24 -9.31
CA TYR A 420 4.24 -1.17 -10.22
C TYR A 420 5.40 -0.56 -11.01
N LEU A 421 6.51 -0.23 -10.34
CA LEU A 421 7.70 0.31 -10.99
C LEU A 421 8.30 -0.65 -12.01
N ASP A 422 8.45 -1.92 -11.63
CA ASP A 422 8.99 -2.95 -12.51
C ASP A 422 8.14 -3.06 -13.78
N ARG A 423 6.82 -3.25 -13.60
CA ARG A 423 5.85 -3.33 -14.70
C ARG A 423 5.90 -2.09 -15.60
N LEU A 424 5.93 -0.90 -15.01
CA LEU A 424 5.94 0.37 -15.76
C LEU A 424 7.23 0.52 -16.58
N GLY A 425 8.40 0.28 -16.00
CA GLY A 425 9.68 0.40 -16.73
C GLY A 425 9.76 -0.51 -17.96
N TRP A 426 9.24 -1.75 -17.85
CA TRP A 426 9.18 -2.67 -19.00
C TRP A 426 8.24 -2.21 -20.09
N ALA A 427 7.03 -1.78 -19.70
CA ALA A 427 6.02 -1.30 -20.63
C ALA A 427 6.47 -0.02 -21.36
N THR A 428 7.20 0.86 -20.67
CA THR A 428 7.79 2.08 -21.24
C THR A 428 8.84 1.80 -22.31
N GLY A 429 9.50 0.65 -22.26
CA GLY A 429 10.55 0.30 -23.23
C GLY A 429 11.97 0.36 -22.68
N PHE A 430 12.15 0.44 -21.35
CA PHE A 430 13.50 0.42 -20.78
C PHE A 430 14.16 -0.96 -20.97
N GLU A 431 15.46 -0.92 -21.29
CA GLU A 431 16.34 -2.09 -21.34
C GLU A 431 16.65 -2.60 -19.93
N GLN A 432 16.94 -1.67 -19.01
CA GLN A 432 17.30 -1.97 -17.63
C GLN A 432 16.08 -1.90 -16.69
N LYS A 433 16.10 -2.71 -15.63
CA LYS A 433 15.03 -2.75 -14.62
C LYS A 433 14.87 -1.40 -13.90
N LEU A 434 13.66 -0.85 -13.95
CA LEU A 434 13.28 0.32 -13.15
C LEU A 434 13.11 -0.08 -11.68
N THR A 435 13.87 0.57 -10.80
CA THR A 435 13.78 0.37 -9.35
C THR A 435 13.73 1.71 -8.63
N SER A 436 13.26 1.69 -7.38
CA SER A 436 13.30 2.86 -6.49
C SER A 436 14.69 3.51 -6.37
N TYR A 437 15.75 2.70 -6.42
CA TYR A 437 17.13 3.19 -6.36
C TYR A 437 17.56 3.95 -7.62
N CYS A 438 16.86 3.79 -8.75
CA CYS A 438 17.10 4.62 -9.94
C CYS A 438 16.76 6.09 -9.66
N PHE A 439 15.65 6.36 -8.97
CA PHE A 439 15.23 7.71 -8.56
C PHE A 439 16.25 8.33 -7.61
N ARG A 440 16.63 7.61 -6.55
CA ARG A 440 17.62 8.08 -5.58
C ARG A 440 18.98 8.39 -6.20
N ARG A 441 19.42 7.60 -7.19
CA ARG A 441 20.65 7.90 -7.96
C ARG A 441 20.47 9.13 -8.84
N GLY A 442 19.33 9.25 -9.51
CA GLY A 442 18.95 10.44 -10.27
C GLY A 442 19.05 11.71 -9.43
N THR A 443 18.43 11.72 -8.24
CA THR A 443 18.55 12.83 -7.29
C THR A 443 20.00 13.09 -6.89
N GLY A 444 20.74 12.03 -6.56
CA GLY A 444 22.13 12.14 -6.12
C GLY A 444 23.02 12.79 -7.17
N ASN A 445 22.92 12.34 -8.42
CA ASN A 445 23.64 12.93 -9.55
C ASN A 445 23.19 14.37 -9.80
N ALA A 446 21.89 14.63 -9.67
CA ALA A 446 21.35 15.95 -9.94
C ALA A 446 21.89 17.02 -9.00
N VAL A 447 22.04 16.68 -7.71
CA VAL A 447 22.51 17.62 -6.70
C VAL A 447 24.03 17.62 -6.52
N ASP A 448 24.77 16.66 -7.09
CA ASP A 448 26.23 16.55 -6.94
C ASP A 448 26.97 17.77 -7.50
N GLY A 449 26.50 18.30 -8.63
CA GLY A 449 27.05 19.52 -9.24
C GLY A 449 26.37 20.82 -8.81
N ALA A 450 25.17 20.75 -8.22
CA ALA A 450 24.35 21.92 -7.92
C ALA A 450 24.38 22.34 -6.44
N ALA A 451 24.76 21.44 -5.52
CA ALA A 451 24.76 21.68 -4.08
C ALA A 451 26.12 21.35 -3.45
N THR A 452 26.37 21.88 -2.24
CA THR A 452 27.57 21.51 -1.47
C THR A 452 27.51 20.05 -1.01
N THR A 453 28.67 19.41 -0.81
CA THR A 453 28.78 18.04 -0.28
C THR A 453 27.95 17.82 0.98
N ALA A 454 27.92 18.81 1.89
CA ALA A 454 27.15 18.73 3.13
C ALA A 454 25.63 18.70 2.88
N VAL A 455 25.15 19.49 1.92
CA VAL A 455 23.74 19.51 1.50
C VAL A 455 23.37 18.22 0.76
N ARG A 456 24.22 17.75 -0.16
CA ARG A 456 24.06 16.46 -0.85
C ARG A 456 23.97 15.30 0.15
N ASP A 457 24.88 15.26 1.11
CA ASP A 457 24.90 14.21 2.13
C ASP A 457 23.65 14.28 3.03
N GLN A 458 23.17 15.48 3.37
CA GLN A 458 21.89 15.66 4.06
C GLN A 458 20.70 15.15 3.25
N ILE A 459 20.61 15.51 1.96
CA ILE A 459 19.57 15.05 1.02
C ILE A 459 19.57 13.52 0.98
N LEU A 460 20.74 12.90 0.80
CA LEU A 460 20.88 11.44 0.74
C LEU A 460 20.87 10.75 2.11
N ARG A 461 20.71 11.46 3.23
CA ARG A 461 20.77 10.87 4.60
C ARG A 461 22.10 10.16 4.86
N HIS A 462 23.19 10.65 4.29
CA HIS A 462 24.53 10.21 4.57
C HIS A 462 25.07 10.99 5.78
N ASN A 463 25.67 10.27 6.73
CA ASN A 463 26.33 10.90 7.87
C ASN A 463 27.83 10.92 7.57
N PRO A 464 28.42 12.07 7.20
CA PRO A 464 29.86 12.16 7.12
C PRO A 464 30.40 11.92 8.52
N GLN A 465 31.20 10.88 8.72
CA GLN A 465 31.63 10.41 10.04
C GLN A 465 32.49 11.44 10.80
N THR A 466 32.79 12.60 10.22
CA THR A 466 33.90 13.48 10.59
C THR A 466 33.53 14.94 10.88
N GLY A 467 32.27 15.38 10.74
CA GLY A 467 31.92 16.80 10.86
C GLY A 467 31.06 17.19 12.07
N VAL A 468 31.62 17.91 13.05
CA VAL A 468 30.85 18.57 14.14
C VAL A 468 29.74 19.47 13.57
N PHE A 469 30.01 20.12 12.43
CA PHE A 469 29.03 20.95 11.70
C PHE A 469 27.76 20.18 11.31
N CYS A 470 27.92 19.00 10.69
CA CYS A 470 26.79 18.14 10.25
C CYS A 470 26.01 17.51 11.42
N GLY A 471 26.61 17.49 12.62
CA GLY A 471 26.00 16.96 13.84
C GLY A 471 25.21 17.99 14.64
N SER A 472 25.67 19.25 14.67
CA SER A 472 25.19 20.25 15.63
C SER A 472 24.65 21.54 14.99
N TYR A 473 25.03 21.87 13.76
CA TYR A 473 24.71 23.16 13.12
C TYR A 473 23.86 23.03 11.86
N ASN A 474 23.81 21.85 11.24
CA ASN A 474 23.00 21.66 10.04
C ASN A 474 21.51 21.68 10.41
N ASN A 475 20.75 22.56 9.76
CA ASN A 475 19.30 22.69 9.98
C ASN A 475 18.58 21.45 9.44
N GLU A 476 17.50 21.02 10.08
CA GLU A 476 16.64 19.94 9.57
C GLU A 476 16.04 20.29 8.20
N LYS A 477 15.79 21.58 7.94
CA LYS A 477 15.37 22.07 6.62
C LYS A 477 16.55 22.09 5.65
N VAL A 478 16.39 21.36 4.55
CA VAL A 478 17.33 21.39 3.43
C VAL A 478 17.26 22.78 2.81
N ARG A 479 18.34 23.55 2.92
CA ARG A 479 18.44 24.91 2.35
C ARG A 479 18.77 24.87 0.86
N PHE A 480 18.06 24.03 0.11
CA PHE A 480 18.25 23.78 -1.32
C PHE A 480 16.98 23.14 -1.89
N ILE A 481 16.48 23.67 -3.01
CA ILE A 481 15.31 23.14 -3.71
C ILE A 481 15.79 22.05 -4.66
N VAL A 482 15.61 20.80 -4.25
CA VAL A 482 16.04 19.63 -5.03
C VAL A 482 15.23 19.48 -6.33
N GLN A 483 13.97 19.92 -6.31
CA GLN A 483 13.10 19.95 -7.49
C GLN A 483 13.76 20.71 -8.65
N ASP A 484 14.22 21.93 -8.42
CA ASP A 484 14.92 22.75 -9.42
C ASP A 484 16.14 22.04 -9.97
N ALA A 485 17.00 21.51 -9.10
CA ALA A 485 18.19 20.80 -9.56
C ALA A 485 17.84 19.64 -10.49
N VAL A 486 16.82 18.84 -10.16
CA VAL A 486 16.40 17.71 -10.99
C VAL A 486 15.85 18.18 -12.35
N LEU A 487 15.04 19.23 -12.37
CA LEU A 487 14.39 19.73 -13.59
C LEU A 487 15.33 20.55 -14.48
N ASP A 488 16.22 21.33 -13.89
CA ASP A 488 17.17 22.25 -14.56
C ASP A 488 18.56 21.66 -14.76
N GLN A 489 18.72 20.32 -14.72
CA GLN A 489 20.01 19.65 -14.82
C GLN A 489 20.90 20.26 -15.94
N PRO A 490 21.90 21.08 -15.56
CA PRO A 490 22.70 21.83 -16.50
C PRO A 490 23.80 20.89 -16.97
N THR A 491 23.56 20.20 -18.07
CA THR A 491 24.65 19.56 -18.80
C THR A 491 24.85 20.36 -20.07
N ASP A 492 25.97 21.09 -20.13
CA ASP A 492 26.41 21.93 -21.26
C ASP A 492 26.55 21.14 -22.59
N SER A 493 26.29 19.83 -22.60
CA SER A 493 25.98 19.09 -23.81
C SER A 493 24.78 18.16 -23.58
N GLY A 494 23.73 18.32 -24.40
CA GLY A 494 22.62 17.35 -24.46
C GLY A 494 23.10 15.92 -24.76
N PHE A 495 24.31 15.78 -25.33
CA PHE A 495 25.04 14.53 -25.48
C PHE A 495 25.32 13.86 -24.13
N LEU A 496 25.94 14.52 -23.15
CA LEU A 496 26.22 13.89 -21.85
C LEU A 496 24.93 13.48 -21.13
N ARG A 497 23.87 14.30 -21.24
CA ARG A 497 22.54 13.96 -20.71
C ARG A 497 21.98 12.70 -21.36
N ALA A 498 22.04 12.61 -22.69
CA ALA A 498 21.61 11.43 -23.42
C ALA A 498 22.37 10.18 -22.93
N PHE A 499 23.70 10.25 -22.76
CA PHE A 499 24.51 9.07 -22.43
C PHE A 499 24.56 8.63 -20.95
N THR A 500 24.00 9.42 -20.04
CA THR A 500 24.03 9.13 -18.60
C THR A 500 22.70 8.61 -18.04
N HIS A 501 21.63 8.64 -18.84
CA HIS A 501 20.26 8.36 -18.42
C HIS A 501 19.65 7.12 -19.09
N MET A 502 18.61 6.56 -18.47
CA MET A 502 17.97 5.33 -18.94
C MET A 502 17.27 5.51 -20.30
N SER A 503 16.89 6.74 -20.65
CA SER A 503 16.21 7.09 -21.89
C SER A 503 17.04 6.78 -23.14
N LEU A 504 18.38 6.71 -23.05
CA LEU A 504 19.23 6.44 -24.22
C LEU A 504 18.88 5.14 -24.92
N THR A 505 18.73 4.08 -24.12
CA THR A 505 18.46 2.73 -24.61
C THR A 505 16.97 2.39 -24.52
N CYS A 506 16.12 3.37 -24.22
CA CYS A 506 14.69 3.18 -24.22
C CYS A 506 14.17 3.04 -25.65
N ASP A 507 13.47 1.94 -25.93
CA ASP A 507 12.78 1.74 -27.20
C ASP A 507 11.32 1.35 -26.94
N PRO A 508 10.33 2.21 -27.29
CA PRO A 508 8.91 1.89 -27.16
C PRO A 508 8.47 0.64 -27.94
N ARG A 509 9.25 0.22 -28.95
CA ARG A 509 8.99 -0.99 -29.75
C ARG A 509 9.49 -2.27 -29.07
N ALA A 510 10.20 -2.16 -27.96
CA ALA A 510 10.78 -3.30 -27.28
C ALA A 510 9.68 -4.32 -26.87
N PRO A 511 9.85 -5.61 -27.21
CA PRO A 511 8.80 -6.61 -27.07
C PRO A 511 8.43 -6.81 -25.60
N GLN A 512 7.12 -6.79 -25.31
CA GLN A 512 6.61 -7.06 -23.95
C GLN A 512 6.46 -8.56 -23.66
N THR A 513 6.29 -9.38 -24.71
CA THR A 513 6.15 -10.84 -24.66
C THR A 513 6.88 -11.48 -25.83
N VAL A 514 7.24 -12.76 -25.71
CA VAL A 514 7.74 -13.54 -26.85
C VAL A 514 6.56 -13.86 -27.77
N PRO A 515 6.65 -13.57 -29.08
CA PRO A 515 5.64 -13.97 -30.07
C PRO A 515 5.38 -15.48 -30.08
N ASP A 516 4.13 -15.89 -30.35
CA ASP A 516 3.74 -17.31 -30.29
C ASP A 516 4.44 -18.15 -31.37
N ASP A 517 4.70 -17.59 -32.55
CA ASP A 517 5.48 -18.21 -33.63
C ASP A 517 6.91 -18.53 -33.18
N VAL A 518 7.64 -17.52 -32.69
CA VAL A 518 9.00 -17.71 -32.14
C VAL A 518 8.99 -18.72 -31.00
N ARG A 519 7.96 -18.68 -30.14
CA ARG A 519 7.83 -19.62 -29.02
C ARG A 519 7.62 -21.06 -29.49
N ASN A 520 6.82 -21.28 -30.53
CA ASN A 520 6.50 -22.61 -31.04
C ASN A 520 7.69 -23.27 -31.74
N ASP A 521 8.62 -22.48 -32.27
CA ASP A 521 9.83 -22.98 -32.95
C ASP A 521 10.94 -23.43 -31.96
N LEU A 522 10.79 -23.12 -30.66
CA LEU A 522 11.79 -23.49 -29.65
C LEU A 522 11.69 -24.97 -29.26
N PRO A 523 12.82 -25.65 -29.03
CA PRO A 523 12.82 -27.02 -28.53
C PRO A 523 12.17 -27.11 -27.14
N PRO A 524 11.51 -28.22 -26.81
CA PRO A 524 10.92 -28.41 -25.49
C PRO A 524 12.00 -28.46 -24.39
N ASN A 525 11.73 -27.81 -23.25
CA ASN A 525 12.64 -27.83 -22.11
C ASN A 525 12.77 -29.27 -21.54
N PRO A 526 13.99 -29.85 -21.48
CA PRO A 526 14.18 -31.24 -21.04
C PRO A 526 13.66 -31.54 -19.63
N GLU A 527 13.87 -30.63 -18.67
CA GLU A 527 13.38 -30.77 -17.30
C GLU A 527 11.84 -30.81 -17.27
N LEU A 528 11.18 -29.94 -18.03
CA LEU A 528 9.71 -29.96 -18.15
C LEU A 528 9.18 -31.21 -18.83
N VAL A 529 9.91 -31.77 -19.80
CA VAL A 529 9.55 -33.03 -20.45
C VAL A 529 9.64 -34.17 -19.43
N GLN A 530 10.74 -34.26 -18.69
CA GLN A 530 10.94 -35.30 -17.67
C GLN A 530 9.85 -35.23 -16.59
N LEU A 531 9.63 -34.06 -15.98
CA LEU A 531 8.61 -33.89 -14.94
C LEU A 531 7.20 -34.25 -15.44
N LYS A 532 6.88 -33.97 -16.71
CA LYS A 532 5.60 -34.35 -17.31
C LYS A 532 5.47 -35.86 -17.55
N LEU A 533 6.56 -36.55 -17.88
CA LEU A 533 6.58 -38.00 -18.01
C LEU A 533 6.35 -38.66 -16.66
N GLU A 534 7.08 -38.25 -15.63
CA GLU A 534 6.89 -38.71 -14.24
C GLU A 534 5.45 -38.45 -13.77
N GLN A 535 4.88 -37.29 -14.11
CA GLN A 535 3.50 -36.95 -13.79
C GLN A 535 2.51 -37.87 -14.49
N GLN A 536 2.78 -38.23 -15.74
CA GLN A 536 1.93 -39.11 -16.52
C GLN A 536 1.96 -40.55 -15.96
N GLU A 537 3.12 -41.06 -15.58
CA GLU A 537 3.29 -42.38 -14.96
C GLU A 537 2.52 -42.46 -13.63
N LEU A 538 2.78 -41.52 -12.73
CA LEU A 538 2.11 -41.47 -11.43
C LEU A 538 0.59 -41.25 -11.57
N ARG A 539 0.16 -40.46 -12.56
CA ARG A 539 -1.27 -40.31 -12.89
C ARG A 539 -1.90 -41.62 -13.35
N LEU A 540 -1.19 -42.42 -14.14
CA LEU A 540 -1.68 -43.72 -14.61
C LEU A 540 -1.78 -44.71 -13.45
N GLU A 541 -0.80 -44.72 -12.55
CA GLU A 541 -0.81 -45.55 -11.34
C GLU A 541 -1.97 -45.18 -10.41
N LEU A 542 -2.13 -43.89 -10.09
CA LEU A 542 -3.24 -43.41 -9.27
C LEU A 542 -4.61 -43.73 -9.92
N LYS A 543 -4.72 -43.65 -11.25
CA LYS A 543 -5.94 -44.08 -11.97
C LYS A 543 -6.18 -45.58 -11.88
N ARG A 544 -5.14 -46.43 -11.84
CA ARG A 544 -5.29 -47.87 -11.64
C ARG A 544 -5.82 -48.18 -10.23
N LEU A 545 -5.34 -47.46 -9.22
CA LEU A 545 -5.72 -47.68 -7.82
C LEU A 545 -7.10 -47.11 -7.45
N TYR A 546 -7.44 -45.92 -7.96
CA TYR A 546 -8.61 -45.16 -7.52
C TYR A 546 -9.61 -44.83 -8.64
N GLY A 547 -9.38 -45.35 -9.85
CA GLY A 547 -10.26 -45.15 -11.00
C GLY A 547 -10.41 -43.69 -11.43
N HIS A 548 -11.61 -43.32 -11.87
CA HIS A 548 -11.92 -41.96 -12.34
C HIS A 548 -11.90 -40.90 -11.22
N ALA A 549 -12.02 -41.32 -9.95
CA ALA A 549 -12.02 -40.44 -8.79
C ALA A 549 -10.63 -40.26 -8.15
N PHE A 550 -9.54 -40.63 -8.85
CA PHE A 550 -8.20 -40.67 -8.25
C PHE A 550 -7.74 -39.39 -7.57
N VAL A 551 -8.14 -38.21 -8.06
CA VAL A 551 -7.80 -36.92 -7.44
C VAL A 551 -8.39 -36.79 -6.03
N GLN A 552 -9.58 -37.34 -5.79
CA GLN A 552 -10.23 -37.33 -4.48
C GLN A 552 -9.78 -38.54 -3.64
N GLY A 553 -9.66 -39.71 -4.27
CA GLY A 553 -9.28 -40.97 -3.63
C GLY A 553 -7.83 -41.02 -3.14
N SER A 554 -6.92 -40.26 -3.74
CA SER A 554 -5.50 -40.21 -3.33
C SER A 554 -5.20 -39.13 -2.27
N ASN A 555 -6.21 -38.43 -1.74
CA ASN A 555 -5.99 -37.41 -0.73
C ASN A 555 -5.48 -38.04 0.59
N GLY A 556 -4.38 -37.52 1.12
CA GLY A 556 -3.74 -38.03 2.34
C GLY A 556 -2.87 -39.27 2.14
N THR A 557 -2.60 -39.65 0.89
CA THR A 557 -1.64 -40.71 0.54
C THR A 557 -0.32 -40.11 0.06
N GLU A 558 0.78 -40.82 0.27
CA GLU A 558 2.13 -40.43 -0.18
C GLU A 558 2.17 -40.19 -1.70
N ALA A 559 1.70 -41.15 -2.50
CA ALA A 559 1.60 -41.01 -3.96
C ALA A 559 0.71 -39.82 -4.41
N GLY A 560 -0.36 -39.52 -3.68
CA GLY A 560 -1.20 -38.35 -3.94
C GLY A 560 -0.58 -37.01 -3.54
N GLU A 561 0.35 -37.02 -2.58
CA GLU A 561 1.19 -35.86 -2.21
C GLU A 561 2.29 -35.62 -3.24
N GLU A 562 2.99 -36.68 -3.65
CA GLU A 562 3.98 -36.65 -4.73
C GLU A 562 3.38 -36.10 -6.03
N TYR A 563 2.18 -36.57 -6.43
CA TYR A 563 1.50 -36.04 -7.61
C TYR A 563 1.20 -34.55 -7.49
N ARG A 564 0.80 -34.06 -6.31
CA ARG A 564 0.57 -32.62 -6.07
C ARG A 564 1.88 -31.84 -6.07
N GLN A 565 2.94 -32.38 -5.50
CA GLN A 565 4.27 -31.78 -5.49
C GLN A 565 4.82 -31.65 -6.91
N LEU A 566 4.70 -32.70 -7.72
CA LEU A 566 5.14 -32.72 -9.11
C LEU A 566 4.36 -31.71 -9.97
N ASN A 567 3.04 -31.58 -9.75
CA ASN A 567 2.26 -30.51 -10.38
C ASN A 567 2.74 -29.10 -10.02
N ARG A 568 3.11 -28.87 -8.74
CA ARG A 568 3.68 -27.59 -8.31
C ARG A 568 5.04 -27.36 -8.95
N GLN A 569 5.90 -28.38 -9.02
CA GLN A 569 7.20 -28.31 -9.69
C GLN A 569 7.05 -27.97 -11.17
N ILE A 570 6.19 -28.68 -11.92
CA ILE A 570 5.90 -28.36 -13.33
C ILE A 570 5.44 -26.92 -13.48
N ALA A 571 4.52 -26.44 -12.64
CA ALA A 571 4.03 -25.06 -12.70
C ALA A 571 5.16 -24.05 -12.41
N THR A 572 6.00 -24.31 -11.42
CA THR A 572 7.14 -23.47 -11.03
C THR A 572 8.20 -23.42 -12.12
N VAL A 573 8.62 -24.57 -12.64
CA VAL A 573 9.62 -24.66 -13.73
C VAL A 573 9.07 -24.01 -14.99
N THR A 574 7.81 -24.25 -15.36
CA THR A 574 7.17 -23.64 -16.55
C THR A 574 7.20 -22.12 -16.44
N LYS A 575 6.77 -21.58 -15.31
CA LYS A 575 6.74 -20.13 -15.06
C LYS A 575 8.14 -19.53 -15.04
N THR A 576 9.11 -20.24 -14.49
CA THR A 576 10.51 -19.80 -14.44
C THR A 576 11.09 -19.74 -15.85
N PHE A 577 10.92 -20.81 -16.64
CA PHE A 577 11.34 -20.87 -18.03
C PHE A 577 10.68 -19.79 -18.90
N GLU A 578 9.36 -19.59 -18.78
CA GLU A 578 8.66 -18.52 -19.54
C GLU A 578 9.17 -17.12 -19.19
N ARG A 579 9.58 -16.91 -17.93
CA ARG A 579 10.14 -15.63 -17.47
C ARG A 579 11.54 -15.44 -18.03
N GLU A 580 12.38 -16.46 -17.97
CA GLU A 580 13.74 -16.45 -18.52
C GLU A 580 13.73 -16.24 -20.03
N LEU A 581 12.87 -16.95 -20.75
CA LEU A 581 12.73 -16.82 -22.20
C LEU A 581 12.34 -15.40 -22.62
N LYS A 582 11.37 -14.76 -21.94
CA LYS A 582 10.99 -13.37 -22.21
C LYS A 582 12.14 -12.39 -22.00
N ARG A 583 12.92 -12.61 -20.94
CA ARG A 583 14.09 -11.77 -20.64
C ARG A 583 15.14 -11.92 -21.72
N GLU A 584 15.44 -13.15 -22.12
CA GLU A 584 16.46 -13.42 -23.14
C GLU A 584 16.03 -12.85 -24.49
N TYR A 585 14.78 -13.05 -24.89
CA TYR A 585 14.24 -12.51 -26.13
C TYR A 585 14.32 -10.97 -26.19
N ARG A 586 14.02 -10.28 -25.08
CA ARG A 586 14.15 -8.82 -25.03
C ARG A 586 15.62 -8.37 -24.99
N ARG A 587 16.51 -9.11 -24.32
CA ARG A 587 17.95 -8.81 -24.35
C ARG A 587 18.49 -8.93 -25.78
N ASP A 588 18.12 -10.00 -26.48
CA ASP A 588 18.46 -10.22 -27.88
C ASP A 588 17.89 -9.12 -28.79
N TYR A 589 16.65 -8.64 -28.52
CA TYR A 589 16.10 -7.48 -29.22
C TYR A 589 17.00 -6.24 -29.12
N PHE A 590 17.42 -5.85 -27.91
CA PHE A 590 18.31 -4.68 -27.74
C PHE A 590 19.69 -4.90 -28.36
N TYR A 591 20.20 -6.14 -28.35
CA TYR A 591 21.43 -6.48 -29.05
C TYR A 591 21.30 -6.32 -30.58
N ARG A 592 20.22 -6.83 -31.17
CA ARG A 592 20.01 -6.83 -32.63
C ARG A 592 19.61 -5.48 -33.19
N ILE A 593 18.74 -4.73 -32.51
CA ILE A 593 18.19 -3.48 -33.05
C ILE A 593 19.30 -2.48 -33.40
N HIS A 594 20.36 -2.40 -32.59
CA HIS A 594 21.50 -1.52 -32.87
C HIS A 594 22.25 -1.94 -34.14
N ASN A 595 22.46 -3.24 -34.34
CA ASN A 595 23.10 -3.76 -35.55
C ASN A 595 22.22 -3.55 -36.80
N GLU A 596 20.91 -3.77 -36.68
CA GLU A 596 19.94 -3.55 -37.75
C GLU A 596 19.87 -2.06 -38.16
N GLU A 597 19.88 -1.13 -37.20
CA GLU A 597 19.94 0.32 -37.49
C GLU A 597 21.28 0.71 -38.13
N LEU A 598 22.41 0.14 -37.70
CA LEU A 598 23.72 0.35 -38.33
C LEU A 598 23.73 -0.12 -39.80
N GLU A 599 23.13 -1.27 -40.10
CA GLU A 599 23.00 -1.74 -41.46
C GLU A 599 22.17 -0.78 -42.34
N LYS A 600 21.08 -0.22 -41.81
CA LYS A 600 20.25 0.77 -42.54
C LYS A 600 21.06 2.03 -42.87
N ILE A 601 21.88 2.49 -41.93
CA ILE A 601 22.78 3.64 -42.11
C ILE A 601 23.79 3.37 -43.23
N ILE A 602 24.46 2.20 -43.22
CA ILE A 602 25.46 1.82 -44.24
C ILE A 602 24.82 1.70 -45.62
N LYS A 603 23.66 1.06 -45.70
CA LYS A 603 22.91 0.86 -46.95
C LYS A 603 22.38 2.19 -47.53
N LYS A 604 22.61 3.34 -46.87
CA LYS A 604 22.07 4.67 -47.19
C LYS A 604 20.58 4.62 -47.49
N VAL A 605 19.87 3.68 -46.85
CA VAL A 605 18.43 3.62 -46.99
C VAL A 605 17.94 4.85 -46.27
N LYS A 606 17.63 5.92 -47.02
CA LYS A 606 16.66 6.92 -46.59
C LYS A 606 15.36 6.14 -46.46
N VAL A 607 15.20 5.40 -45.37
CA VAL A 607 13.99 4.65 -45.19
C VAL A 607 12.92 5.72 -45.05
N VAL A 608 12.01 5.77 -46.00
CA VAL A 608 10.60 6.02 -45.69
C VAL A 608 10.16 4.82 -44.86
N THR A 609 10.78 4.63 -43.68
CA THR A 609 10.28 3.67 -42.70
C THR A 609 8.89 4.18 -42.39
N PRO A 610 7.87 3.33 -42.27
CA PRO A 610 6.65 3.78 -41.62
C PRO A 610 7.09 4.39 -40.29
N THR A 611 6.92 5.70 -40.16
CA THR A 611 7.21 6.45 -38.94
C THR A 611 6.59 5.65 -37.82
N TYR A 612 7.32 5.38 -36.74
CA TYR A 612 6.74 4.66 -35.60
C TYR A 612 5.44 5.37 -35.22
N VAL A 613 4.31 4.73 -35.51
CA VAL A 613 3.00 5.27 -35.18
C VAL A 613 2.73 4.84 -33.77
N GLU A 614 2.69 5.81 -32.87
CA GLU A 614 2.37 5.54 -31.48
C GLU A 614 0.98 4.88 -31.39
N PRO A 615 0.85 3.74 -30.69
CA PRO A 615 -0.43 3.06 -30.57
C PRO A 615 -1.41 3.94 -29.79
N VAL A 616 -2.55 4.26 -30.41
CA VAL A 616 -3.64 4.99 -29.75
C VAL A 616 -4.30 4.05 -28.74
N VAL A 617 -4.18 4.38 -27.46
CA VAL A 617 -4.82 3.64 -26.37
C VAL A 617 -6.20 4.22 -26.11
N LYS A 618 -7.24 3.41 -26.25
CA LYS A 618 -8.59 3.75 -25.76
C LYS A 618 -8.71 3.33 -24.30
N HIS A 619 -8.80 4.31 -23.40
CA HIS A 619 -9.01 4.06 -21.96
C HIS A 619 -10.44 3.61 -21.64
N GLN A 620 -10.63 2.82 -20.59
CA GLN A 620 -11.96 2.32 -20.19
C GLN A 620 -12.81 3.40 -19.49
N LEU A 621 -12.15 4.42 -18.96
CA LEU A 621 -12.75 5.49 -18.16
C LEU A 621 -12.58 6.83 -18.86
N PRO A 622 -13.63 7.67 -18.96
CA PRO A 622 -13.52 9.00 -19.55
C PRO A 622 -12.55 9.90 -18.78
N GLU A 623 -12.49 9.77 -17.44
CA GLU A 623 -11.57 10.54 -16.60
C GLU A 623 -10.10 10.23 -16.93
N ARG A 624 -9.80 9.02 -17.43
CA ARG A 624 -8.46 8.66 -17.92
C ARG A 624 -8.12 9.34 -19.24
N ALA A 625 -9.08 9.40 -20.18
CA ALA A 625 -8.88 10.09 -21.45
C ALA A 625 -8.67 11.60 -21.23
N GLN A 626 -9.48 12.22 -20.37
CA GLN A 626 -9.33 13.63 -19.99
C GLN A 626 -7.97 13.90 -19.33
N LEU A 627 -7.53 13.04 -18.39
CA LEU A 627 -6.21 13.21 -17.77
C LEU A 627 -5.07 12.99 -18.75
N GLN A 628 -5.20 12.09 -19.72
CA GLN A 628 -4.20 11.96 -20.77
C GLN A 628 -4.02 13.29 -21.52
N GLU A 629 -5.12 13.93 -21.94
CA GLU A 629 -5.06 15.22 -22.65
C GLU A 629 -4.40 16.31 -21.79
N ILE A 630 -4.77 16.41 -20.50
CA ILE A 630 -4.26 17.45 -19.60
C ILE A 630 -2.79 17.19 -19.20
N MET A 631 -2.45 15.94 -18.85
CA MET A 631 -1.12 15.61 -18.31
C MET A 631 -0.07 15.50 -19.41
N CYS A 632 -0.48 15.17 -20.65
CA CYS A 632 0.42 15.07 -21.79
C CYS A 632 0.46 16.34 -22.66
N ASP A 633 -0.30 17.37 -22.31
CA ASP A 633 -0.04 18.73 -22.79
C ASP A 633 1.21 19.29 -22.10
N LEU A 634 2.33 19.28 -22.82
CA LEU A 634 3.63 19.73 -22.35
C LEU A 634 3.92 21.20 -22.69
N SER A 635 2.91 21.96 -23.12
CA SER A 635 3.04 23.37 -23.43
C SER A 635 3.43 24.18 -22.19
N LYS A 636 4.47 25.01 -22.32
CA LYS A 636 5.04 25.84 -21.24
C LYS A 636 4.85 27.34 -21.48
N ASP A 637 4.49 27.73 -22.69
CA ASP A 637 4.25 29.08 -23.19
C ASP A 637 2.85 29.62 -22.87
N LEU A 638 2.13 28.94 -21.97
CA LEU A 638 0.83 29.38 -21.46
C LEU A 638 0.99 30.60 -20.54
N ASN A 639 0.01 31.50 -20.56
CA ASN A 639 -0.05 32.58 -19.59
C ASN A 639 -0.37 32.04 -18.18
N ALA A 640 -0.12 32.86 -17.16
CA ALA A 640 -0.28 32.45 -15.76
C ALA A 640 -1.70 31.97 -15.41
N ARG A 641 -2.74 32.52 -16.06
CA ARG A 641 -4.14 32.14 -15.83
C ARG A 641 -4.41 30.74 -16.37
N ASP A 642 -3.97 30.46 -17.59
CA ASP A 642 -4.17 29.18 -18.25
C ASP A 642 -3.39 28.05 -17.54
N ILE A 643 -2.19 28.35 -17.02
CA ILE A 643 -1.43 27.41 -16.18
C ILE A 643 -2.25 27.03 -14.93
N VAL A 644 -2.85 28.01 -14.26
CA VAL A 644 -3.67 27.78 -13.06
C VAL A 644 -4.93 27.00 -13.41
N THR A 645 -5.63 27.36 -14.49
CA THR A 645 -6.83 26.63 -14.95
C THR A 645 -6.49 25.19 -15.29
N ARG A 646 -5.41 24.94 -16.05
CA ARG A 646 -4.94 23.58 -16.37
C ARG A 646 -4.63 22.78 -15.11
N ARG A 647 -4.04 23.42 -14.10
CA ARG A 647 -3.71 22.78 -12.81
C ARG A 647 -4.96 22.43 -12.00
N ILE A 648 -5.91 23.34 -11.87
CA ILE A 648 -7.20 23.09 -11.19
C ILE A 648 -7.89 21.91 -11.86
N HIS A 649 -7.99 21.94 -13.19
CA HIS A 649 -8.62 20.88 -13.97
C HIS A 649 -7.89 19.54 -13.78
N ALA A 650 -6.55 19.53 -13.78
CA ALA A 650 -5.78 18.33 -13.50
C ALA A 650 -6.07 17.75 -12.11
N ILE A 651 -6.07 18.59 -11.06
CA ILE A 651 -6.33 18.15 -9.68
C ILE A 651 -7.74 17.56 -9.56
N ASP A 652 -8.76 18.27 -10.02
CA ASP A 652 -10.14 17.81 -9.90
C ASP A 652 -10.39 16.54 -10.71
N THR A 653 -9.78 16.41 -11.90
CA THR A 653 -9.89 15.19 -12.71
C THR A 653 -9.13 14.02 -12.08
N MET A 654 -7.97 14.25 -11.45
CA MET A 654 -7.28 13.22 -10.67
C MET A 654 -8.09 12.79 -9.43
N VAL A 655 -8.78 13.73 -8.76
CA VAL A 655 -9.69 13.41 -7.65
C VAL A 655 -10.83 12.54 -8.15
N ALA A 656 -11.47 12.92 -9.26
CA ALA A 656 -12.53 12.13 -9.88
C ALA A 656 -12.05 10.72 -10.24
N LEU A 657 -10.93 10.61 -10.96
CA LEU A 657 -10.35 9.33 -11.37
C LEU A 657 -9.99 8.46 -10.16
N SER A 658 -9.44 9.02 -9.07
CA SER A 658 -9.03 8.25 -7.89
C SER A 658 -10.18 7.47 -7.22
N ARG A 659 -11.42 7.87 -7.49
CA ARG A 659 -12.65 7.20 -7.01
C ARG A 659 -13.13 6.11 -7.97
N ARG A 660 -12.43 5.87 -9.07
CA ARG A 660 -12.80 4.94 -10.15
C ARG A 660 -11.91 3.69 -10.16
N GLN A 661 -12.32 2.69 -10.93
CA GLN A 661 -11.63 1.43 -11.06
C GLN A 661 -11.83 0.82 -12.46
N GLU A 662 -10.71 0.55 -13.14
CA GLU A 662 -10.69 -0.28 -14.34
C GLU A 662 -10.77 -1.78 -13.99
N VAL A 663 -11.27 -2.61 -14.92
CA VAL A 663 -11.36 -4.06 -14.73
C VAL A 663 -10.64 -4.77 -15.87
N GLN A 664 -10.00 -5.89 -15.57
CA GLN A 664 -9.39 -6.72 -16.61
C GLN A 664 -10.47 -7.16 -17.60
N CYS A 665 -10.40 -6.67 -18.83
CA CYS A 665 -11.17 -7.26 -19.92
C CYS A 665 -10.48 -8.58 -20.29
N HIS A 666 -11.15 -9.71 -20.04
CA HIS A 666 -10.77 -10.93 -20.75
C HIS A 666 -10.89 -10.60 -22.23
N LYS A 667 -9.76 -10.50 -22.92
CA LYS A 667 -9.75 -10.55 -24.38
C LYS A 667 -10.50 -11.83 -24.73
N SER A 668 -11.78 -11.72 -25.11
CA SER A 668 -12.44 -12.82 -25.81
C SER A 668 -11.49 -13.13 -26.95
N ARG A 669 -11.10 -14.41 -27.09
CA ARG A 669 -10.39 -14.88 -28.27
C ARG A 669 -11.12 -14.28 -29.47
N LEU A 670 -10.56 -13.22 -30.05
CA LEU A 670 -11.04 -12.69 -31.30
C LEU A 670 -10.96 -13.88 -32.23
N SER A 671 -12.14 -14.29 -32.68
CA SER A 671 -12.35 -15.36 -33.63
C SER A 671 -11.28 -15.22 -34.71
N LYS A 672 -10.47 -16.27 -34.87
CA LYS A 672 -9.77 -16.55 -36.11
C LYS A 672 -10.82 -16.50 -37.22
N SER A 673 -10.91 -15.38 -37.93
CA SER A 673 -11.51 -15.32 -39.24
C SER A 673 -10.44 -14.84 -40.20
N SER A 674 -9.84 -15.84 -40.84
CA SER A 674 -9.56 -15.88 -42.27
C SER A 674 -9.04 -14.61 -42.92
N SER A 675 -7.78 -14.69 -43.34
CA SER A 675 -7.22 -13.98 -44.49
C SER A 675 -8.21 -13.82 -45.65
N VAL A 676 -8.65 -12.59 -45.97
CA VAL A 676 -8.95 -12.11 -47.33
C VAL A 676 -8.88 -10.57 -47.36
N SER A 677 -7.96 -10.05 -48.19
CA SER A 677 -7.88 -8.76 -48.92
C SER A 677 -8.33 -7.40 -48.30
N PRO A 678 -7.62 -6.29 -48.62
CA PRO A 678 -7.90 -4.96 -48.07
C PRO A 678 -9.16 -4.34 -48.72
N PRO A 679 -10.10 -3.78 -47.95
CA PRO A 679 -11.15 -2.95 -48.51
C PRO A 679 -10.60 -1.56 -48.83
N LYS A 680 -10.68 -1.17 -50.11
CA LYS A 680 -10.62 0.22 -50.53
C LYS A 680 -11.84 0.93 -49.95
N GLY A 681 -11.61 1.94 -49.12
CA GLY A 681 -12.64 2.83 -48.60
C GLY A 681 -12.08 3.61 -47.42
N SER A 682 -11.90 4.91 -47.59
CA SER A 682 -11.62 5.86 -46.51
C SER A 682 -12.57 5.62 -45.33
N PRO A 683 -12.09 5.57 -44.08
CA PRO A 683 -12.97 5.41 -42.94
C PRO A 683 -13.75 6.72 -42.73
N GLU A 684 -15.03 6.72 -43.08
CA GLU A 684 -15.97 7.66 -42.49
C GLU A 684 -15.96 7.46 -40.97
N VAL A 685 -15.58 8.52 -40.27
CA VAL A 685 -15.69 8.62 -38.82
C VAL A 685 -17.17 8.55 -38.47
N LYS A 686 -17.61 7.39 -37.97
CA LYS A 686 -18.88 7.33 -37.25
C LYS A 686 -18.69 8.09 -35.94
N GLU A 687 -19.32 9.25 -35.82
CA GLU A 687 -19.50 9.94 -34.55
C GLU A 687 -20.09 8.95 -33.54
N GLU A 688 -19.33 8.67 -32.47
CA GLU A 688 -19.81 7.89 -31.34
C GLU A 688 -20.93 8.68 -30.66
N SER A 689 -22.14 8.10 -30.63
CA SER A 689 -23.29 8.70 -29.94
C SER A 689 -22.97 8.94 -28.46
N PRO A 690 -23.46 10.03 -27.84
CA PRO A 690 -23.22 10.31 -26.44
C PRO A 690 -23.76 9.18 -25.54
N VAL A 691 -22.97 8.82 -24.53
CA VAL A 691 -23.35 7.86 -23.48
C VAL A 691 -24.70 8.29 -22.87
N PRO A 692 -25.71 7.42 -22.78
CA PRO A 692 -26.99 7.79 -22.18
C PRO A 692 -26.78 8.24 -20.72
N GLU A 693 -27.13 9.49 -20.41
CA GLU A 693 -26.94 10.10 -19.09
C GLU A 693 -27.78 9.45 -17.96
N THR A 694 -28.68 8.52 -18.30
CA THR A 694 -29.65 7.95 -17.35
C THR A 694 -29.63 6.42 -17.31
N PHE A 695 -29.73 5.88 -16.09
CA PHE A 695 -29.89 4.44 -15.84
C PHE A 695 -31.38 4.08 -15.86
N PRO A 696 -31.81 3.09 -16.66
CA PRO A 696 -33.22 2.72 -16.72
C PRO A 696 -33.66 2.12 -15.39
N VAL A 697 -34.72 2.68 -14.80
CA VAL A 697 -35.28 2.21 -13.51
C VAL A 697 -35.66 0.74 -13.60
N LYS A 698 -36.28 0.30 -14.70
CA LYS A 698 -36.50 -1.11 -15.00
C LYS A 698 -35.24 -1.71 -15.63
N CYS A 699 -34.66 -2.67 -14.94
CA CYS A 699 -33.47 -3.40 -15.36
C CYS A 699 -33.84 -4.71 -16.06
N LYS A 700 -32.93 -5.28 -16.86
CA LYS A 700 -33.08 -6.65 -17.38
C LYS A 700 -32.85 -7.67 -16.27
N GLU A 701 -33.52 -8.82 -16.31
CA GLU A 701 -33.33 -9.92 -15.35
C GLU A 701 -31.91 -10.48 -15.30
N THR A 702 -31.08 -10.18 -16.31
CA THR A 702 -29.67 -10.57 -16.38
C THR A 702 -28.73 -9.46 -15.93
N GLN A 703 -29.22 -8.37 -15.34
CA GLN A 703 -28.40 -7.27 -14.81
C GLN A 703 -28.34 -7.31 -13.29
N CYS A 704 -27.24 -6.82 -12.73
CA CYS A 704 -27.02 -6.78 -11.29
C CYS A 704 -27.25 -5.38 -10.74
N ILE A 705 -28.20 -5.23 -9.81
CA ILE A 705 -28.55 -3.95 -9.20
C ILE A 705 -27.37 -3.30 -8.47
N PHE A 706 -26.50 -4.10 -7.87
CA PHE A 706 -25.30 -3.63 -7.20
C PHE A 706 -24.23 -3.13 -8.19
N CYS A 707 -24.05 -3.81 -9.33
CA CYS A 707 -23.13 -3.33 -10.37
C CYS A 707 -23.63 -2.04 -11.03
N ILE A 708 -24.94 -1.92 -11.27
CA ILE A 708 -25.53 -0.68 -11.81
C ILE A 708 -25.25 0.49 -10.87
N GLY A 709 -25.30 0.25 -9.57
CA GLY A 709 -25.03 1.25 -8.54
C GLY A 709 -23.57 1.57 -8.26
N ASP A 710 -22.63 0.85 -8.86
CA ASP A 710 -21.21 0.99 -8.56
C ASP A 710 -20.60 2.15 -9.36
N ASP A 711 -20.63 3.33 -8.75
CA ASP A 711 -20.07 4.60 -9.25
C ASP A 711 -18.55 4.59 -9.40
N ARG A 712 -17.87 3.46 -9.15
CA ARG A 712 -16.44 3.28 -9.44
C ARG A 712 -16.18 2.76 -10.87
N GLN A 713 -17.17 2.16 -11.53
CA GLN A 713 -17.01 1.49 -12.83
C GLN A 713 -17.51 2.34 -14.02
N SER A 714 -17.06 2.02 -15.24
CA SER A 714 -17.56 2.65 -16.48
C SER A 714 -19.04 2.31 -16.74
N TYR A 715 -19.72 3.15 -17.53
CA TYR A 715 -21.13 2.96 -17.86
C TYR A 715 -21.41 1.57 -18.45
N ASP A 716 -20.64 1.15 -19.46
CA ASP A 716 -20.78 -0.16 -20.11
C ASP A 716 -20.64 -1.32 -19.14
N ARG A 717 -19.75 -1.19 -18.15
CA ARG A 717 -19.55 -2.21 -17.11
C ARG A 717 -20.70 -2.25 -16.12
N ARG A 718 -21.20 -1.10 -15.70
CA ARG A 718 -22.38 -0.99 -14.82
C ARG A 718 -23.62 -1.59 -15.49
N MET A 719 -23.73 -1.43 -16.80
CA MET A 719 -24.84 -1.93 -17.63
C MET A 719 -24.67 -3.36 -18.17
N ARG A 720 -23.56 -4.04 -17.85
CA ARG A 720 -23.28 -5.39 -18.37
C ARG A 720 -24.39 -6.39 -18.04
N THR A 721 -24.62 -7.32 -18.96
CA THR A 721 -25.55 -8.44 -18.77
C THR A 721 -24.79 -9.74 -18.53
N PHE A 722 -25.26 -10.54 -17.58
CA PHE A 722 -24.80 -11.91 -17.40
C PHE A 722 -25.40 -12.83 -18.46
N SER A 723 -24.73 -13.94 -18.75
CA SER A 723 -25.19 -14.91 -19.76
C SER A 723 -26.49 -15.63 -19.37
N LYS A 724 -26.77 -15.78 -18.07
CA LYS A 724 -27.97 -16.42 -17.53
C LYS A 724 -28.43 -15.72 -16.24
N PRO A 725 -29.75 -15.65 -15.97
CA PRO A 725 -30.27 -15.11 -14.71
C PRO A 725 -29.68 -15.78 -13.46
N ASP A 726 -29.47 -17.10 -13.48
CA ASP A 726 -28.89 -17.81 -12.32
C ASP A 726 -27.47 -17.34 -11.97
N LYS A 727 -26.65 -17.03 -12.98
CA LYS A 727 -25.30 -16.49 -12.79
C LYS A 727 -25.32 -15.06 -12.25
N MET A 728 -26.31 -14.26 -12.67
CA MET A 728 -26.57 -12.95 -12.07
C MET A 728 -26.97 -13.12 -10.60
N LYS A 729 -27.91 -14.02 -10.27
CA LYS A 729 -28.34 -14.26 -8.89
C LYS A 729 -27.20 -14.76 -8.00
N ASP A 730 -26.38 -15.72 -8.47
CA ASP A 730 -25.16 -16.16 -7.77
C ASP A 730 -24.19 -15.00 -7.48
N HIS A 731 -24.11 -14.04 -8.40
CA HIS A 731 -23.28 -12.85 -8.22
C HIS A 731 -23.90 -11.85 -7.23
N VAL A 732 -25.22 -11.66 -7.24
CA VAL A 732 -25.94 -10.84 -6.25
C VAL A 732 -25.79 -11.40 -4.84
N GLU A 733 -25.86 -12.72 -4.66
CA GLU A 733 -25.66 -13.34 -3.33
C GLU A 733 -24.26 -13.04 -2.77
N ARG A 734 -23.22 -12.99 -3.61
CA ARG A 734 -21.87 -12.58 -3.17
C ARG A 734 -21.79 -11.12 -2.70
N HIS A 735 -22.64 -10.23 -3.20
CA HIS A 735 -22.76 -8.86 -2.66
C HIS A 735 -23.45 -8.86 -1.30
N LEU A 736 -24.46 -9.72 -1.13
CA LEU A 736 -25.23 -9.82 0.11
C LEU A 736 -24.42 -10.48 1.24
N GLU A 737 -23.63 -11.52 0.94
CA GLU A 737 -22.75 -12.22 1.90
C GLU A 737 -21.72 -11.29 2.57
N LYS A 738 -21.27 -10.24 1.87
CA LYS A 738 -20.28 -9.28 2.40
C LYS A 738 -20.88 -8.04 3.05
N ARG A 739 -22.21 -7.91 3.07
CA ARG A 739 -22.89 -6.82 3.80
C ARG A 739 -23.23 -7.29 5.22
N ALA A 740 -23.09 -6.39 6.18
CA ALA A 740 -23.54 -6.66 7.54
C ALA A 740 -25.07 -6.87 7.55
N PRO A 741 -25.60 -7.81 8.36
CA PRO A 741 -27.04 -7.97 8.55
C PRO A 741 -27.64 -6.67 9.12
N GLY A 742 -28.72 -6.17 8.52
CA GLY A 742 -29.37 -4.93 8.98
C GLY A 742 -30.13 -4.21 7.87
N LYS A 743 -30.01 -2.87 7.83
CA LYS A 743 -30.66 -2.02 6.82
C LYS A 743 -29.95 -2.12 5.46
N TYR A 744 -30.72 -2.30 4.40
CA TYR A 744 -30.26 -2.41 3.02
C TYR A 744 -30.61 -1.16 2.22
N GLU A 745 -29.58 -0.52 1.66
CA GLU A 745 -29.73 0.58 0.69
C GLU A 745 -29.79 0.01 -0.73
N CYS A 746 -30.80 0.43 -1.50
CA CYS A 746 -30.86 0.14 -2.93
C CYS A 746 -29.72 0.85 -3.65
N SER A 747 -28.94 0.10 -4.41
CA SER A 747 -27.75 0.65 -5.08
C SER A 747 -28.08 1.35 -6.40
N HIS A 748 -29.31 1.21 -6.93
CA HIS A 748 -29.69 1.91 -8.17
C HIS A 748 -29.55 3.43 -8.01
N PRO A 749 -28.94 4.14 -8.98
CA PRO A 749 -28.67 5.59 -8.86
C PRO A 749 -29.90 6.43 -8.50
N VAL A 750 -31.06 6.10 -9.08
CA VAL A 750 -32.34 6.78 -8.77
C VAL A 750 -32.74 6.58 -7.32
N CYS A 751 -32.76 5.35 -6.82
CA CYS A 751 -33.15 5.05 -5.44
C CYS A 751 -32.11 5.51 -4.41
N LYS A 752 -30.83 5.55 -4.79
CA LYS A 752 -29.74 6.10 -3.97
C LYS A 752 -29.90 7.61 -3.78
N ALA A 753 -30.33 8.34 -4.81
CA ALA A 753 -30.64 9.77 -4.71
C ALA A 753 -31.85 10.05 -3.79
N GLU A 754 -32.80 9.12 -3.72
CA GLU A 754 -33.96 9.20 -2.82
C GLU A 754 -33.65 8.77 -1.37
N GLY A 755 -32.43 8.28 -1.09
CA GLY A 755 -32.00 7.91 0.26
C GLY A 755 -32.76 6.71 0.86
N LEU A 756 -33.30 5.82 0.03
CA LEU A 756 -34.14 4.72 0.49
C LEU A 756 -33.34 3.67 1.29
N LEU A 757 -33.71 3.51 2.56
CA LEU A 757 -33.18 2.49 3.47
C LEU A 757 -34.28 1.48 3.80
N LEU A 758 -34.03 0.19 3.50
CA LEU A 758 -34.98 -0.89 3.73
C LEU A 758 -34.54 -1.70 4.95
N ASP A 759 -35.46 -2.00 5.87
CA ASP A 759 -35.08 -2.51 7.20
C ASP A 759 -34.55 -3.95 7.22
N ASN A 760 -34.80 -4.74 6.17
CA ASN A 760 -34.32 -6.11 6.07
C ASN A 760 -34.15 -6.57 4.61
N ILE A 761 -33.53 -7.74 4.45
CA ILE A 761 -33.19 -8.31 3.15
C ILE A 761 -34.42 -8.67 2.30
N ILE A 762 -35.54 -9.04 2.93
CA ILE A 762 -36.78 -9.39 2.25
C ILE A 762 -37.39 -8.13 1.63
N LEU A 763 -37.48 -7.03 2.39
CA LEU A 763 -37.93 -5.74 1.88
C LEU A 763 -37.05 -5.24 0.74
N PHE A 764 -35.73 -5.46 0.84
CA PHE A 764 -34.81 -5.19 -0.27
C PHE A 764 -35.10 -6.01 -1.52
N LYS A 765 -35.25 -7.34 -1.40
CA LYS A 765 -35.54 -8.22 -2.53
C LYS A 765 -36.88 -7.85 -3.19
N ASN A 766 -37.91 -7.57 -2.39
CA ASN A 766 -39.22 -7.13 -2.88
C ASN A 766 -39.14 -5.76 -3.59
N HIS A 767 -38.41 -4.80 -3.02
CA HIS A 767 -38.17 -3.50 -3.67
C HIS A 767 -37.50 -3.67 -5.04
N VAL A 768 -36.46 -4.50 -5.12
CA VAL A 768 -35.72 -4.77 -6.36
C VAL A 768 -36.59 -5.46 -7.41
N GLU A 769 -37.46 -6.38 -7.00
CA GLU A 769 -38.41 -7.02 -7.92
C GLU A 769 -39.49 -6.03 -8.40
N MET A 770 -40.09 -5.27 -7.48
CA MET A 770 -41.21 -4.37 -7.79
C MET A 770 -40.82 -3.14 -8.60
N LEU A 771 -39.71 -2.48 -8.25
CA LEU A 771 -39.29 -1.23 -8.89
C LEU A 771 -38.29 -1.46 -10.02
N HIS A 772 -37.39 -2.44 -9.88
CA HIS A 772 -36.35 -2.71 -10.87
C HIS A 772 -36.63 -3.91 -11.77
N GLY A 773 -37.67 -4.70 -11.49
CA GLY A 773 -38.04 -5.86 -12.33
C GLY A 773 -37.07 -7.04 -12.24
N ILE A 774 -36.21 -7.09 -11.20
CA ILE A 774 -35.22 -8.17 -11.03
C ILE A 774 -35.67 -9.09 -9.89
N ARG A 775 -36.06 -10.33 -10.22
CA ARG A 775 -36.39 -11.35 -9.22
C ARG A 775 -35.14 -12.02 -8.66
N LEU A 776 -34.81 -11.74 -7.40
CA LEU A 776 -33.66 -12.34 -6.68
C LEU A 776 -34.00 -13.75 -6.13
N ARG A 777 -33.04 -14.47 -5.54
CA ARG A 777 -33.32 -15.80 -4.96
C ARG A 777 -34.10 -15.65 -3.65
N ASP A 778 -35.11 -16.48 -3.49
CA ASP A 778 -35.79 -16.66 -2.21
C ASP A 778 -34.81 -17.30 -1.21
N GLU A 779 -34.95 -17.01 0.09
CA GLU A 779 -34.11 -17.66 1.08
C GLU A 779 -34.25 -19.19 0.97
N LYS A 780 -33.13 -19.91 0.99
CA LYS A 780 -33.17 -21.35 1.24
C LYS A 780 -33.77 -21.51 2.64
N ASN A 781 -35.05 -21.91 2.72
CA ASN A 781 -35.66 -22.38 3.95
C ASN A 781 -34.72 -23.43 4.56
N LYS A 782 -33.97 -23.06 5.61
CA LYS A 782 -33.53 -24.06 6.59
C LYS A 782 -34.83 -24.67 7.13
N PRO A 783 -34.97 -26.01 7.19
CA PRO A 783 -36.18 -26.61 7.73
C PRO A 783 -36.36 -26.11 9.16
N LEU A 784 -37.42 -25.34 9.40
CA LEU A 784 -37.90 -25.07 10.74
C LEU A 784 -38.56 -26.36 11.23
N GLU A 785 -38.07 -26.90 12.34
CA GLU A 785 -38.78 -27.98 13.04
C GLU A 785 -40.23 -27.56 13.34
N PRO A 786 -41.20 -28.47 13.21
CA PRO A 786 -42.61 -28.13 13.36
C PRO A 786 -42.91 -27.87 14.84
N LYS A 787 -43.24 -26.63 15.18
CA LYS A 787 -43.99 -26.35 16.42
C LYS A 787 -45.47 -26.29 16.08
N ASN A 788 -46.18 -27.22 16.70
CA ASN A 788 -47.62 -27.44 16.63
C ASN A 788 -48.44 -26.15 16.82
N GLY A 789 -49.47 -26.03 15.99
CA GLY A 789 -50.83 -25.66 16.40
C GLY A 789 -51.11 -24.19 16.72
N SER A 790 -51.72 -23.47 15.78
CA SER A 790 -53.14 -23.06 15.85
C SER A 790 -53.43 -22.09 14.71
N GLY A 791 -54.42 -22.45 13.89
CA GLY A 791 -54.78 -21.70 12.70
C GLY A 791 -55.53 -20.42 13.04
N GLN A 792 -55.25 -19.36 12.28
CA GLN A 792 -56.20 -18.32 11.94
C GLN A 792 -55.81 -17.77 10.56
N SER A 793 -56.72 -17.94 9.60
CA SER A 793 -56.64 -17.36 8.27
C SER A 793 -56.90 -15.86 8.36
N CYS A 794 -56.00 -15.03 7.85
CA CYS A 794 -56.31 -13.63 7.53
C CYS A 794 -55.89 -13.33 6.10
N GLN A 795 -56.90 -13.03 5.28
CA GLN A 795 -56.80 -12.63 3.88
C GLN A 795 -56.00 -11.32 3.74
N LEU A 796 -55.04 -11.31 2.81
CA LEU A 796 -54.32 -10.10 2.38
C LEU A 796 -55.19 -9.29 1.42
N HIS A 797 -55.68 -8.13 1.88
CA HIS A 797 -56.23 -7.10 1.01
C HIS A 797 -55.09 -6.29 0.37
N PHE A 798 -55.06 -6.28 -0.96
CA PHE A 798 -54.21 -5.43 -1.77
C PHE A 798 -54.66 -3.96 -1.66
N PHE A 799 -53.72 -3.04 -1.42
CA PHE A 799 -53.90 -1.62 -1.74
C PHE A 799 -52.88 -1.21 -2.81
N ILE A 800 -53.38 -1.04 -4.03
CA ILE A 800 -52.71 -0.34 -5.11
C ILE A 800 -52.87 1.16 -4.85
N VAL A 801 -51.78 1.91 -4.75
CA VAL A 801 -51.82 3.38 -4.78
C VAL A 801 -51.12 3.85 -6.05
N GLN A 802 -51.92 4.36 -7.00
CA GLN A 802 -51.43 5.19 -8.10
C GLN A 802 -51.24 6.65 -7.64
N PRO A 803 -50.31 7.40 -8.24
CA PRO A 803 -50.03 8.77 -7.81
C PRO A 803 -50.99 9.75 -8.50
N GLN A 804 -51.60 10.64 -7.72
CA GLN A 804 -52.24 11.85 -8.26
C GLN A 804 -51.75 13.11 -7.57
N THR A 805 -51.86 14.17 -8.37
CA THR A 805 -51.25 15.49 -8.36
C THR A 805 -51.67 16.43 -7.23
N LYS A 806 -50.84 17.46 -7.02
CA LYS A 806 -50.98 18.66 -6.18
C LYS A 806 -52.42 19.20 -6.07
N GLU A 807 -52.86 19.56 -4.87
CA GLU A 807 -53.12 20.96 -4.46
C GLU A 807 -53.51 21.10 -2.97
N ARG A 808 -53.38 22.33 -2.49
CA ARG A 808 -53.41 22.85 -1.12
C ARG A 808 -54.86 23.07 -0.67
N ILE A 809 -55.22 22.77 0.58
CA ILE A 809 -56.20 23.51 1.43
C ILE A 809 -56.08 23.02 2.90
N SER A 810 -56.42 23.94 3.79
CA SER A 810 -56.16 24.08 5.23
C SER A 810 -57.05 23.29 6.21
N ASN A 811 -56.47 23.12 7.42
CA ASN A 811 -57.03 23.15 8.78
C ASN A 811 -57.51 21.87 9.53
N THR A 812 -57.05 21.85 10.80
CA THR A 812 -57.60 21.27 12.06
C THR A 812 -57.41 19.78 12.42
N GLN A 813 -56.35 19.55 13.21
CA GLN A 813 -56.32 18.99 14.58
C GLN A 813 -57.16 17.75 14.97
N VAL A 814 -56.49 16.63 15.33
CA VAL A 814 -56.77 15.77 16.51
C VAL A 814 -55.48 15.04 16.94
N MET A 815 -55.10 15.12 18.23
CA MET A 815 -54.06 14.32 18.91
C MET A 815 -54.64 13.02 19.51
N PRO A 816 -53.80 12.03 19.83
CA PRO A 816 -54.02 11.24 21.05
C PRO A 816 -52.79 11.15 21.97
N ASP A 817 -53.11 10.95 23.25
CA ASP A 817 -52.37 11.30 24.47
C ASP A 817 -51.16 10.45 24.88
N VAL A 818 -50.28 11.13 25.63
CA VAL A 818 -49.15 10.63 26.42
C VAL A 818 -49.66 10.10 27.77
N ASN A 819 -49.28 8.88 28.16
CA ASN A 819 -49.59 8.35 29.50
C ASN A 819 -48.35 8.26 30.41
N ARG A 820 -48.38 9.13 31.44
CA ARG A 820 -47.61 9.21 32.70
C ARG A 820 -46.19 9.78 32.65
N ILE A 821 -46.09 11.01 33.19
CA ILE A 821 -44.86 11.70 33.61
C ILE A 821 -44.84 11.68 35.15
N GLY A 822 -43.78 11.14 35.76
CA GLY A 822 -43.54 11.26 37.21
C GLY A 822 -42.43 12.26 37.48
N PHE A 823 -42.68 13.25 38.34
CA PHE A 823 -41.69 14.23 38.79
C PHE A 823 -41.28 13.92 40.22
N THR A 824 -39.97 13.86 40.51
CA THR A 824 -39.46 13.86 41.89
C THR A 824 -38.77 15.19 42.16
N LEU A 825 -39.28 15.95 43.13
CA LEU A 825 -38.71 17.22 43.59
C LEU A 825 -37.60 16.94 44.61
N LEU A 826 -36.41 17.49 44.41
CA LEU A 826 -35.38 17.53 45.47
C LEU A 826 -35.56 18.82 46.27
N SER A 827 -36.07 18.69 47.50
CA SER A 827 -36.09 19.76 48.51
C SER A 827 -34.69 19.98 49.07
N GLY A 828 -34.22 21.23 49.09
CA GLY A 828 -33.01 21.65 49.77
C GLY A 828 -33.30 22.56 50.96
N SER A 829 -32.52 22.42 52.03
CA SER A 829 -32.39 23.31 53.19
C SER A 829 -30.93 23.17 53.68
N GLU A 830 -30.11 24.18 53.98
CA GLU A 830 -30.26 25.63 54.16
C GLU A 830 -28.93 26.34 53.82
N GLY A 831 -28.98 27.59 53.33
CA GLY A 831 -27.95 28.61 53.62
C GLY A 831 -27.43 29.47 52.45
N SER A 832 -28.12 30.60 52.22
CA SER A 832 -27.77 31.91 51.61
C SER A 832 -26.95 32.03 50.30
N GLY A 833 -27.59 32.63 49.26
CA GLY A 833 -26.94 33.65 48.41
C GLY A 833 -26.96 33.50 46.86
N ASN A 834 -28.12 33.72 46.23
CA ASN A 834 -28.39 34.22 44.85
C ASN A 834 -27.64 33.71 43.58
N GLY A 835 -28.41 33.05 42.68
CA GLY A 835 -28.24 33.06 41.20
C GLY A 835 -28.55 31.72 40.49
N PRO A 836 -29.50 31.59 39.53
CA PRO A 836 -30.05 30.28 39.14
C PRO A 836 -29.53 29.72 37.81
N TYR A 837 -29.11 28.45 37.79
CA TYR A 837 -29.23 27.58 36.61
C TYR A 837 -29.84 26.24 37.03
N ARG A 838 -31.03 25.93 36.51
CA ARG A 838 -31.76 24.66 36.74
C ARG A 838 -31.35 23.66 35.67
N VAL A 839 -30.85 22.49 36.07
CA VAL A 839 -30.56 21.36 35.17
C VAL A 839 -31.73 20.39 35.24
N ASN A 840 -32.37 20.13 34.09
CA ASN A 840 -33.33 19.03 33.94
C ASN A 840 -32.60 17.87 33.23
N ILE A 841 -32.50 16.70 33.87
CA ILE A 841 -31.98 15.48 33.25
C ILE A 841 -33.17 14.60 32.86
N LEU A 842 -33.25 14.23 31.58
CA LEU A 842 -34.25 13.30 31.04
C LEU A 842 -33.57 11.94 30.84
N PHE A 843 -34.07 10.87 31.46
CA PHE A 843 -33.68 9.51 31.12
C PHE A 843 -34.79 8.83 30.32
N VAL A 844 -34.45 8.35 29.13
CA VAL A 844 -35.32 7.50 28.30
C VAL A 844 -34.68 6.12 28.23
N HIS A 845 -35.35 5.09 28.73
CA HIS A 845 -34.91 3.71 28.61
C HIS A 845 -35.76 2.95 27.59
N GLY A 846 -35.09 2.28 26.66
CA GLY A 846 -35.71 1.28 25.81
C GLY A 846 -34.63 0.33 25.27
N LEU A 847 -34.55 -0.87 25.85
CA LEU A 847 -34.58 -2.17 25.16
C LEU A 847 -34.14 -3.29 26.11
N ARG A 848 -34.93 -4.37 26.09
CA ARG A 848 -34.79 -5.60 26.88
C ARG A 848 -33.62 -6.46 26.38
N GLY A 849 -32.86 -7.01 27.33
CA GLY A 849 -32.19 -8.31 27.18
C GLY A 849 -30.77 -8.38 27.74
N HIS A 850 -30.61 -8.53 29.06
CA HIS A 850 -29.43 -9.19 29.63
C HIS A 850 -29.79 -9.99 30.91
N PRO A 851 -29.02 -11.05 31.25
CA PRO A 851 -29.45 -12.15 32.10
C PRO A 851 -29.64 -11.81 33.58
N ARG A 852 -30.59 -12.53 34.18
CA ARG A 852 -30.85 -12.60 35.62
C ARG A 852 -29.61 -13.05 36.39
N HIS A 853 -29.50 -12.55 37.62
CA HIS A 853 -28.55 -12.89 38.69
C HIS A 853 -27.31 -11.99 38.79
N THR A 854 -27.52 -10.78 39.29
CA THR A 854 -26.65 -10.17 40.30
C THR A 854 -27.47 -9.08 40.99
N TRP A 855 -27.16 -8.77 42.24
CA TRP A 855 -27.90 -7.86 43.15
C TRP A 855 -28.97 -8.54 43.99
N GLU A 856 -28.53 -9.29 45.01
CA GLU A 856 -29.19 -9.24 46.32
C GLU A 856 -28.22 -8.61 47.34
N ASP A 857 -28.79 -7.68 48.10
CA ASP A 857 -28.20 -6.90 49.19
C ASP A 857 -28.09 -7.71 50.48
N GLY A 858 -27.09 -7.38 51.31
CA GLY A 858 -27.02 -7.80 52.71
C GLY A 858 -26.15 -6.86 53.54
N ARG A 859 -26.79 -5.93 54.26
CA ARG A 859 -26.16 -4.96 55.17
C ARG A 859 -25.81 -5.58 56.54
N ALA A 860 -24.94 -4.83 57.25
CA ALA A 860 -24.68 -4.80 58.70
C ALA A 860 -23.64 -5.83 59.18
N SER A 861 -22.72 -5.55 60.11
CA SER A 861 -22.33 -4.35 60.88
C SER A 861 -21.12 -4.70 61.75
N SER A 862 -20.13 -3.81 61.79
CA SER A 862 -19.36 -3.39 62.98
C SER A 862 -18.56 -4.37 63.86
N SER A 863 -17.27 -4.04 64.03
CA SER A 863 -16.54 -3.82 65.31
C SER A 863 -15.12 -4.40 65.28
N ASP A 864 -14.16 -3.48 65.22
CA ASP A 864 -13.01 -3.32 66.13
C ASP A 864 -12.17 -4.51 66.63
N GLN A 865 -10.86 -4.29 66.45
CA GLN A 865 -9.75 -4.49 67.39
C GLN A 865 -8.94 -5.81 67.41
N ASN A 866 -7.64 -5.56 67.12
CA ASN A 866 -6.46 -6.00 67.86
C ASN A 866 -5.75 -7.33 67.54
N THR A 867 -4.59 -7.10 66.92
CA THR A 867 -3.23 -7.58 67.27
C THR A 867 -2.82 -9.03 67.08
N ALA A 868 -1.86 -9.16 66.14
CA ALA A 868 -0.61 -9.94 66.17
C ALA A 868 -0.75 -11.48 66.24
N ALA A 869 -0.04 -12.30 65.44
CA ALA A 869 1.31 -12.14 64.90
C ALA A 869 1.59 -13.16 63.77
N LEU A 870 2.41 -12.70 62.81
CA LEU A 870 3.53 -13.41 62.15
C LEU A 870 3.31 -14.80 61.51
N LYS A 871 3.28 -14.84 60.16
CA LYS A 871 4.39 -15.32 59.28
C LYS A 871 3.89 -15.60 57.85
N LYS A 872 4.18 -14.66 56.94
CA LYS A 872 5.05 -14.85 55.76
C LYS A 872 4.74 -13.73 54.77
N TRP A 873 5.70 -12.84 54.69
CA TRP A 873 5.75 -11.66 53.89
C TRP A 873 6.30 -11.96 52.49
N LYS A 874 5.72 -11.25 51.52
CA LYS A 874 6.40 -10.44 50.48
C LYS A 874 7.34 -11.20 49.55
N THR A 875 7.08 -11.12 48.25
CA THR A 875 7.47 -9.92 47.47
C THR A 875 6.57 -9.83 46.23
N PHE A 876 5.71 -8.81 46.05
CA PHE A 876 6.03 -7.44 45.58
C PHE A 876 7.10 -7.53 44.48
N ARG A 877 6.84 -7.21 43.21
CA ARG A 877 6.53 -5.87 42.68
C ARG A 877 6.85 -5.93 41.14
N PRO A 878 6.61 -4.89 40.32
CA PRO A 878 5.29 -4.33 39.99
C PRO A 878 5.29 -3.72 38.56
N LEU A 879 4.30 -2.86 38.33
CA LEU A 879 4.39 -1.69 37.44
C LEU A 879 4.77 -1.96 35.99
N PHE A 880 3.73 -1.87 35.15
CA PHE A 880 3.74 -1.03 33.96
C PHE A 880 5.06 -1.00 33.19
N LYS A 881 5.05 -1.71 32.05
CA LYS A 881 4.88 -0.98 30.80
C LYS A 881 3.93 -1.72 29.89
#